data_AF-A0A559QJ38-F1
#
_entry.id   AF-A0A559QJ38-F1
#
_cell.length_a   1.000
_cell.length_b   1.000
_cell.length_c   1.000
_cell.angle_alpha   90.00
_cell.angle_beta   90.00
_cell.angle_gamma   90.00
#
_symmetry.space_group_name_H-M   'P 1'
#
loop_
_entity.id
_entity.type
_entity.pdbx_description
1 polymer ?
#
loop_
_entity_poly.entity_id
_entity_poly.type
_entity_poly.pdbx_seq_one_letter_code
_entity_poly.pdbx_strand_id
1 'polypeptide(L)'
;MFSRRPKCVGKVVASTLAVAFSTLLTAQQSYAAIGNPRLNQVGYLPNSAKVASYKASNNNAQTWQLTQNGNVIATGTTQPQGVDAASGDNIHYIDFSSVNATGTNFKLLVGGDESYSFEISDDAFTAVLYDSIRYFYHNRSGIAIETQYTGGGNGSYAANSQWARPAGHVNQNGNQGDYAVPCWSGSGCNYSLDVIKGWYDAGDHGKYVVNGGISVWKLLNMYERALYLGNSANKYADGTLNIPESGNGVADILDEARWQLEFLMAMQVPEGEAKAGMAHHKVHDVGWTGLPLAPHEDSNERALVPPSVTATLNLAATAAQCSRLFAEIDSAFANQCLVAAERAWDAAQANPNDTYSGGYDNGGGGYGDDDPSDEFFWAASELYITTGDSRYLPTINNYTITRTDWAWPDTELPGLMSLAVVPTDHTASLANSARQKLIEIADGHVATINSTGYMVPSTAEEYYWGSNNVVANKMALLALAYDFTGDDSYAKAFSKGMNYLFGNNALSFSFVSGHGEDALTQPHHRFWAGALNGSYPWAPPGALSGGPNSGLEDDTASSQLGGCVATPAKCYIDSIDSWSTNEITINWNSALAWVLAFYDDYADQSGSSSSSSSSSSSSSSSSSSSSSSSSGSSSSSSSSSSSSTSSTSSSSSSSSSSTSSTSSSSSSSSSSSSSSSSSSGNTSGNCAGVNEYPNWTARDWSGGPYNHANAGDQMVYQNTLYQANWYTTTVPGSDASWFNMGACGGTGSSSSSSSSSSTSSSSSSSSGGSSSSSSSSSSSSSSSNSSSSSSSSSSSSSSSSSSGGSAVSCEVTYFNYWVSGYQLNVEVSNNGNTAISGWNVVLNFGEDPRVTNSWNVSISEGSTTVNASNLGWNANIGAGQTVNFGFQGNSDGSLSQPSCSVQ
;
A
#
# COMPACT_ATOMS: atom_id res chain seq x y z
N MET A 1 64.36 -68.81 -31.85
CA MET A 1 63.97 -68.36 -30.50
C MET A 1 62.47 -68.09 -30.54
N PHE A 2 61.61 -68.98 -30.00
CA PHE A 2 61.22 -69.08 -28.57
C PHE A 2 60.44 -67.84 -28.11
N SER A 3 59.19 -67.91 -27.64
CA SER A 3 58.23 -69.02 -27.46
C SER A 3 56.79 -68.44 -27.43
N ARG A 4 55.79 -69.01 -28.13
CA ARG A 4 54.72 -69.90 -27.60
C ARG A 4 54.02 -69.35 -26.33
N ARG A 5 52.69 -69.27 -26.18
CA ARG A 5 51.51 -69.85 -26.90
C ARG A 5 50.22 -69.13 -26.40
N PRO A 6 49.14 -69.01 -27.20
CA PRO A 6 47.77 -69.02 -26.69
C PRO A 6 47.26 -70.48 -26.58
N LYS A 7 46.25 -70.78 -25.72
CA LYS A 7 45.33 -71.95 -25.90
C LYS A 7 44.20 -72.09 -24.86
N CYS A 8 43.04 -72.53 -25.37
CA CYS A 8 41.95 -73.32 -24.75
C CYS A 8 41.21 -72.71 -23.52
N VAL A 9 39.89 -72.54 -23.51
CA VAL A 9 38.77 -73.50 -23.75
C VAL A 9 38.67 -74.60 -22.69
N GLY A 10 37.62 -74.54 -21.87
CA GLY A 10 36.87 -75.74 -21.47
C GLY A 10 36.35 -75.81 -20.02
N LYS A 11 35.01 -75.94 -19.90
CA LYS A 11 34.28 -76.74 -18.87
C LYS A 11 34.28 -76.15 -17.41
N VAL A 12 33.28 -76.40 -16.56
CA VAL A 12 31.97 -77.10 -16.67
C VAL A 12 31.00 -76.62 -15.57
N VAL A 13 29.70 -76.56 -15.91
CA VAL A 13 28.46 -76.72 -15.10
C VAL A 13 28.48 -76.45 -13.58
N ALA A 14 27.64 -75.47 -13.21
CA ALA A 14 26.81 -75.32 -12.00
C ALA A 14 27.38 -75.57 -10.59
N SER A 15 27.14 -74.59 -9.71
CA SER A 15 26.08 -74.72 -8.70
C SER A 15 25.62 -73.36 -8.16
N THR A 16 24.33 -73.26 -7.87
CA THR A 16 23.62 -72.25 -7.05
C THR A 16 24.46 -71.27 -6.22
N LEU A 17 24.17 -69.96 -6.31
CA LEU A 17 24.13 -69.08 -5.14
C LEU A 17 23.16 -67.89 -5.36
N ALA A 18 22.66 -67.36 -4.25
CA ALA A 18 21.52 -66.45 -4.10
C ALA A 18 21.46 -65.21 -5.02
N VAL A 19 20.22 -64.84 -5.40
CA VAL A 19 19.88 -63.49 -5.84
C VAL A 19 19.96 -62.56 -4.63
N ALA A 20 21.06 -61.83 -4.50
CA ALA A 20 21.12 -60.64 -3.66
C ALA A 20 20.68 -59.43 -4.49
N PHE A 21 19.41 -59.02 -4.35
CA PHE A 21 18.97 -57.70 -4.83
C PHE A 21 19.71 -56.64 -4.02
N SER A 22 20.84 -56.17 -4.54
CA SER A 22 21.49 -54.96 -4.03
C SER A 22 20.65 -53.77 -4.46
N THR A 23 19.70 -53.37 -3.63
CA THR A 23 19.09 -52.05 -3.72
C THR A 23 20.18 -51.02 -3.52
N LEU A 24 20.73 -50.50 -4.62
CA LEU A 24 21.38 -49.19 -4.59
C LEU A 24 20.30 -48.18 -4.20
N LEU A 25 20.21 -47.88 -2.90
CA LEU A 25 19.79 -46.56 -2.49
C LEU A 25 20.91 -45.61 -2.96
N THR A 26 20.75 -45.11 -4.18
CA THR A 26 21.28 -43.79 -4.51
C THR A 26 20.55 -42.82 -3.58
N ALA A 27 21.16 -42.51 -2.44
CA ALA A 27 20.78 -41.33 -1.70
C ALA A 27 20.96 -40.16 -2.66
N GLN A 28 19.85 -39.63 -3.18
CA GLN A 28 19.88 -38.31 -3.79
C GLN A 28 20.29 -37.37 -2.68
N GLN A 29 21.55 -36.96 -2.73
CA GLN A 29 22.07 -35.88 -1.92
C GLN A 29 21.40 -34.62 -2.47
N SER A 30 20.21 -34.31 -1.95
CA SER A 30 19.57 -33.02 -2.17
C SER A 30 20.57 -31.95 -1.75
N TYR A 31 20.94 -31.08 -2.68
CA TYR A 31 21.78 -29.93 -2.35
C TYR A 31 21.05 -29.12 -1.28
N ALA A 32 21.77 -28.77 -0.20
CA ALA A 32 21.25 -27.93 0.86
C ALA A 32 20.72 -26.63 0.28
N ALA A 33 19.47 -26.30 0.58
CA ALA A 33 18.95 -24.97 0.26
C ALA A 33 19.49 -23.98 1.29
N ILE A 34 20.35 -23.06 0.84
CA ILE A 34 20.67 -21.83 1.60
C ILE A 34 19.44 -20.91 1.52
N GLY A 35 19.08 -20.26 2.62
CA GLY A 35 17.84 -19.49 2.72
C GLY A 35 16.59 -20.35 2.95
N ASN A 36 16.73 -21.55 3.51
CA ASN A 36 15.60 -22.34 4.00
C ASN A 36 16.02 -23.08 5.28
N PRO A 37 15.65 -22.65 6.50
CA PRO A 37 14.53 -21.76 6.82
C PRO A 37 14.67 -20.32 6.33
N ARG A 38 13.53 -19.74 5.97
CA ARG A 38 13.37 -18.32 5.62
C ARG A 38 13.18 -17.53 6.92
N LEU A 39 13.83 -16.39 7.03
CA LEU A 39 13.89 -15.61 8.28
C LEU A 39 14.22 -14.14 8.01
N ASN A 40 14.20 -13.32 9.06
CA ASN A 40 14.70 -11.95 9.03
C ASN A 40 16.23 -11.96 8.94
N GLN A 41 16.77 -11.63 7.76
CA GLN A 41 18.19 -11.69 7.45
C GLN A 41 19.02 -10.56 8.09
N VAL A 42 18.36 -9.53 8.63
CA VAL A 42 19.04 -8.58 9.52
C VAL A 42 19.18 -9.24 10.89
N GLY A 43 18.06 -9.49 11.57
CA GLY A 43 18.09 -10.10 12.88
C GLY A 43 16.78 -10.05 13.65
N TYR A 44 16.90 -10.18 14.97
CA TYR A 44 15.80 -10.19 15.92
C TYR A 44 16.17 -9.44 17.20
N LEU A 45 15.21 -8.76 17.81
CA LEU A 45 15.42 -8.19 19.14
C LEU A 45 15.37 -9.29 20.22
N PRO A 46 16.12 -9.18 21.33
CA PRO A 46 16.18 -10.23 22.36
C PRO A 46 14.83 -10.56 22.99
N ASN A 47 13.89 -9.61 23.06
CA ASN A 47 12.57 -9.78 23.65
C ASN A 47 11.41 -9.88 22.62
N SER A 48 11.69 -9.77 21.31
CA SER A 48 10.65 -9.91 20.27
C SER A 48 10.30 -11.37 19.94
N ALA A 49 9.22 -11.56 19.17
CA ALA A 49 8.88 -12.85 18.59
C ALA A 49 9.89 -13.25 17.51
N LYS A 50 10.50 -14.42 17.66
CA LYS A 50 11.53 -14.96 16.76
C LYS A 50 11.00 -16.21 16.09
N VAL A 51 10.34 -15.99 14.96
CA VAL A 51 9.69 -17.05 14.19
C VAL A 51 10.18 -17.00 12.74
N ALA A 52 10.57 -18.16 12.23
CA ALA A 52 11.04 -18.38 10.86
C ALA A 52 10.11 -19.37 10.14
N SER A 53 9.90 -19.18 8.84
CA SER A 53 9.09 -20.07 7.99
C SER A 53 9.99 -21.03 7.21
N TYR A 54 9.88 -22.33 7.49
CA TYR A 54 10.55 -23.39 6.75
C TYR A 54 9.63 -23.96 5.66
N LYS A 55 10.09 -23.89 4.41
CA LYS A 55 9.43 -24.53 3.27
C LYS A 55 9.72 -26.03 3.31
N ALA A 56 8.74 -26.79 3.77
CA ALA A 56 8.84 -28.24 3.96
C ALA A 56 8.30 -29.01 2.75
N SER A 57 8.84 -30.20 2.49
CA SER A 57 8.34 -31.09 1.42
C SER A 57 7.04 -31.82 1.77
N ASN A 58 6.65 -31.84 3.04
CA ASN A 58 5.47 -32.53 3.57
C ASN A 58 5.20 -32.08 5.02
N ASN A 59 3.98 -32.30 5.53
CA ASN A 59 3.53 -31.89 6.87
C ASN A 59 4.04 -32.72 8.07
N ASN A 60 5.08 -33.56 7.91
CA ASN A 60 5.68 -34.23 9.06
C ASN A 60 6.69 -33.29 9.73
N ALA A 61 6.46 -32.97 11.00
CA ALA A 61 7.35 -32.12 11.78
C ALA A 61 8.82 -32.60 11.75
N GLN A 62 9.75 -31.66 11.50
CA GLN A 62 11.19 -31.90 11.39
C GLN A 62 11.91 -31.40 12.64
N THR A 63 13.12 -31.90 12.92
CA THR A 63 14.00 -31.34 13.95
C THR A 63 14.77 -30.15 13.40
N TRP A 64 14.84 -29.06 14.16
CA TRP A 64 15.67 -27.89 13.85
C TRP A 64 16.76 -27.67 14.91
N GLN A 65 17.84 -27.01 14.50
CA GLN A 65 18.88 -26.50 15.39
C GLN A 65 19.10 -25.01 15.13
N LEU A 66 19.19 -24.21 16.20
CA LEU A 66 19.76 -22.87 16.13
C LEU A 66 21.23 -22.97 16.52
N THR A 67 22.11 -22.45 15.69
CA THR A 67 23.56 -22.38 15.94
C THR A 67 24.03 -20.94 15.99
N GLN A 68 25.11 -20.67 16.73
CA GLN A 68 25.84 -19.41 16.74
C GLN A 68 27.33 -19.69 16.61
N ASN A 69 28.00 -19.12 15.62
CA ASN A 69 29.41 -19.41 15.31
C ASN A 69 29.70 -20.93 15.22
N GLY A 70 28.75 -21.71 14.69
CA GLY A 70 28.82 -23.18 14.56
C GLY A 70 28.52 -23.99 15.83
N ASN A 71 28.28 -23.35 16.98
CA ASN A 71 27.87 -24.04 18.22
C ASN A 71 26.35 -24.09 18.32
N VAL A 72 25.77 -25.24 18.68
CA VAL A 72 24.32 -25.37 18.90
C VAL A 72 23.90 -24.61 20.16
N ILE A 73 22.99 -23.65 20.01
CA ILE A 73 22.43 -22.82 21.08
C ILE A 73 21.06 -23.35 21.53
N ALA A 74 20.22 -23.75 20.58
CA ALA A 74 18.91 -24.32 20.84
C ALA A 74 18.55 -25.41 19.82
N THR A 75 17.60 -26.27 20.17
CA THR A 75 17.05 -27.29 19.27
C THR A 75 15.57 -27.45 19.53
N GLY A 76 14.81 -27.81 18.51
CA GLY A 76 13.38 -28.09 18.68
C GLY A 76 12.79 -28.82 17.49
N THR A 77 11.47 -28.74 17.39
CA THR A 77 10.68 -29.37 16.33
C THR A 77 9.87 -28.31 15.60
N THR A 78 9.84 -28.36 14.26
CA THR A 78 9.06 -27.44 13.43
C THR A 78 7.56 -27.66 13.61
N GLN A 79 6.74 -26.62 13.57
CA GLN A 79 5.28 -26.70 13.71
C GLN A 79 4.59 -26.65 12.33
N PRO A 80 4.01 -27.75 11.80
CA PRO A 80 3.39 -27.74 10.48
C PRO A 80 2.12 -26.87 10.42
N GLN A 81 2.03 -26.03 9.39
CA GLN A 81 0.90 -25.14 9.13
C GLN A 81 0.06 -25.57 7.92
N GLY A 82 0.68 -26.29 6.97
CA GLY A 82 0.05 -26.70 5.71
C GLY A 82 0.48 -25.82 4.54
N VAL A 83 -0.33 -25.79 3.48
CA VAL A 83 -0.05 -25.00 2.27
C VAL A 83 -0.51 -23.56 2.48
N ASP A 84 0.41 -22.62 2.34
CA ASP A 84 0.12 -21.19 2.33
C ASP A 84 -0.56 -20.78 1.01
N ALA A 85 -1.63 -19.99 1.08
CA ALA A 85 -2.45 -19.65 -0.08
C ALA A 85 -1.72 -18.72 -1.07
N ALA A 86 -1.03 -17.70 -0.58
CA ALA A 86 -0.41 -16.69 -1.42
C ALA A 86 0.89 -17.15 -2.10
N SER A 87 1.60 -18.12 -1.52
CA SER A 87 2.83 -18.69 -2.10
C SER A 87 2.66 -20.09 -2.69
N GLY A 88 1.66 -20.86 -2.27
CA GLY A 88 1.56 -22.30 -2.57
C GLY A 88 2.66 -23.15 -1.93
N ASP A 89 3.49 -22.59 -1.05
CA ASP A 89 4.54 -23.33 -0.34
C ASP A 89 3.95 -24.05 0.90
N ASN A 90 4.40 -25.26 1.20
CA ASN A 90 3.98 -26.00 2.40
C ASN A 90 4.86 -25.59 3.59
N ILE A 91 4.30 -24.86 4.54
CA ILE A 91 5.01 -24.17 5.61
C ILE A 91 5.03 -24.95 6.92
N HIS A 92 6.19 -25.00 7.56
CA HIS A 92 6.28 -25.18 9.02
C HIS A 92 6.89 -23.93 9.68
N TYR A 93 6.42 -23.57 10.87
CA TYR A 93 7.07 -22.55 11.69
C TYR A 93 8.21 -23.13 12.54
N ILE A 94 9.24 -22.31 12.74
CA ILE A 94 10.31 -22.51 13.71
C ILE A 94 10.24 -21.34 14.69
N ASP A 95 9.71 -21.58 15.87
CA ASP A 95 9.68 -20.62 16.97
C ASP A 95 10.89 -20.85 17.89
N PHE A 96 11.74 -19.83 17.98
CA PHE A 96 12.91 -19.77 18.85
C PHE A 96 12.87 -18.51 19.74
N SER A 97 11.68 -17.95 19.98
CA SER A 97 11.47 -16.70 20.74
C SER A 97 12.05 -16.74 22.15
N SER A 98 12.17 -17.93 22.75
CA SER A 98 12.77 -18.17 24.07
C SER A 98 14.31 -18.09 24.12
N VAL A 99 14.97 -17.87 22.98
CA VAL A 99 16.42 -17.68 22.92
C VAL A 99 16.75 -16.22 23.23
N ASN A 100 17.40 -16.03 24.38
CA ASN A 100 17.89 -14.73 24.87
C ASN A 100 19.41 -14.54 24.62
N ALA A 101 20.05 -15.46 23.90
CA ALA A 101 21.46 -15.33 23.53
C ALA A 101 21.59 -14.25 22.45
N THR A 102 22.51 -13.30 22.65
CA THR A 102 22.73 -12.18 21.73
C THR A 102 24.03 -12.31 20.94
N GLY A 103 24.21 -11.44 19.94
CA GLY A 103 25.35 -11.35 19.05
C GLY A 103 25.04 -11.80 17.62
N THR A 104 26.09 -11.95 16.82
CA THR A 104 26.01 -12.21 15.37
C THR A 104 26.23 -13.69 15.02
N ASN A 105 26.14 -14.01 13.72
CA ASN A 105 26.40 -15.32 13.14
C ASN A 105 25.47 -16.44 13.67
N PHE A 106 24.21 -16.11 13.87
CA PHE A 106 23.16 -17.11 14.11
C PHE A 106 22.72 -17.76 12.78
N LYS A 107 22.42 -19.06 12.83
CA LYS A 107 21.84 -19.82 11.70
C LYS A 107 20.86 -20.88 12.21
N LEU A 108 19.73 -21.02 11.52
CA LEU A 108 18.82 -22.15 11.67
C LEU A 108 19.17 -23.27 10.68
N LEU A 109 19.15 -24.52 11.15
CA LEU A 109 19.43 -25.73 10.38
C LEU A 109 18.24 -26.68 10.46
N VAL A 110 17.80 -27.24 9.33
CA VAL A 110 16.76 -28.29 9.28
C VAL A 110 17.23 -29.43 8.37
N GLY A 111 17.66 -30.53 8.99
CA GLY A 111 18.23 -31.67 8.27
C GLY A 111 19.52 -31.29 7.54
N GLY A 112 19.43 -31.04 6.24
CA GLY A 112 20.54 -30.56 5.42
C GLY A 112 20.46 -29.08 5.02
N ASP A 113 19.29 -28.44 5.13
CA ASP A 113 19.09 -27.06 4.70
C ASP A 113 19.49 -26.06 5.80
N GLU A 114 19.91 -24.87 5.39
CA GLU A 114 20.33 -23.79 6.31
C GLU A 114 19.71 -22.43 5.95
N SER A 115 19.48 -21.61 6.97
CA SER A 115 19.14 -20.21 6.78
C SER A 115 20.35 -19.37 6.36
N TYR A 116 20.08 -18.15 5.89
CA TYR A 116 21.06 -17.08 5.92
C TYR A 116 21.54 -16.78 7.35
N SER A 117 22.67 -16.09 7.46
CA SER A 117 23.17 -15.57 8.75
C SER A 117 22.25 -14.45 9.24
N PHE A 118 22.18 -14.27 10.55
CA PHE A 118 21.47 -13.15 11.17
C PHE A 118 22.04 -12.85 12.57
N GLU A 119 21.59 -11.76 13.20
CA GLU A 119 21.94 -11.41 14.57
C GLU A 119 20.76 -11.41 15.55
N ILE A 120 21.06 -11.47 16.84
CA ILE A 120 20.11 -11.18 17.91
C ILE A 120 20.70 -10.07 18.77
N SER A 121 20.19 -8.85 18.67
CA SER A 121 20.74 -7.69 19.38
C SER A 121 19.66 -6.62 19.63
N ASP A 122 19.85 -5.81 20.66
CA ASP A 122 18.94 -4.70 20.97
C ASP A 122 19.04 -3.57 19.92
N ASP A 123 20.19 -3.43 19.25
CA ASP A 123 20.50 -2.42 18.23
C ASP A 123 20.38 -2.89 16.77
N ALA A 124 19.84 -4.10 16.54
CA ALA A 124 19.82 -4.76 15.22
C ALA A 124 19.07 -3.97 14.12
N PHE A 125 18.17 -3.05 14.49
CA PHE A 125 17.41 -2.21 13.57
C PHE A 125 17.79 -0.72 13.63
N THR A 126 18.66 -0.32 14.55
CA THR A 126 19.04 1.08 14.78
C THR A 126 19.66 1.68 13.53
N ALA A 127 20.68 1.05 12.95
CA ALA A 127 21.32 1.56 11.74
C ALA A 127 20.38 1.56 10.51
N VAL A 128 19.52 0.54 10.42
CA VAL A 128 18.52 0.38 9.34
C VAL A 128 17.52 1.55 9.35
N LEU A 129 17.09 2.01 10.53
CA LEU A 129 16.24 3.19 10.68
C LEU A 129 16.88 4.43 10.05
N TYR A 130 18.10 4.78 10.45
CA TYR A 130 18.76 5.99 9.94
C TYR A 130 19.09 5.90 8.44
N ASP A 131 19.40 4.71 7.92
CA ASP A 131 19.59 4.50 6.49
C ASP A 131 18.28 4.68 5.71
N SER A 132 17.15 4.20 6.26
CA SER A 132 15.81 4.39 5.66
C SER A 132 15.34 5.86 5.64
N ILE A 133 15.83 6.69 6.57
CA ILE A 133 15.61 8.15 6.57
C ILE A 133 16.62 8.86 5.64
N ARG A 134 17.87 8.41 5.57
CA ARG A 134 18.88 8.98 4.65
C ARG A 134 18.48 8.87 3.18
N TYR A 135 17.61 7.91 2.83
CA TYR A 135 16.93 7.84 1.53
C TYR A 135 16.39 9.20 1.05
N PHE A 136 15.76 9.98 1.94
CA PHE A 136 15.17 11.28 1.60
C PHE A 136 16.24 12.31 1.20
N TYR A 137 17.37 12.35 1.93
CA TYR A 137 18.50 13.20 1.57
C TYR A 137 19.01 12.92 0.15
N HIS A 138 19.24 11.65 -0.20
CA HIS A 138 19.69 11.27 -1.55
C HIS A 138 18.70 11.66 -2.66
N ASN A 139 17.41 11.73 -2.34
CA ASN A 139 16.33 12.09 -3.26
C ASN A 139 16.01 13.59 -3.30
N ARG A 140 16.67 14.45 -2.52
CA ARG A 140 16.46 15.91 -2.58
C ARG A 140 16.73 16.48 -3.98
N SER A 141 15.73 17.17 -4.53
CA SER A 141 15.84 18.01 -5.73
C SER A 141 16.38 19.40 -5.37
N GLY A 142 16.99 20.11 -6.34
CA GLY A 142 17.44 21.50 -6.16
C GLY A 142 18.74 21.70 -5.36
N ILE A 143 19.33 20.64 -4.83
CA ILE A 143 20.59 20.67 -4.04
C ILE A 143 21.58 19.63 -4.56
N ALA A 144 22.87 19.93 -4.44
CA ALA A 144 23.92 18.96 -4.67
C ALA A 144 23.94 17.92 -3.54
N ILE A 145 24.04 16.64 -3.89
CA ILE A 145 24.27 15.57 -2.93
C ILE A 145 25.78 15.49 -2.73
N GLU A 146 26.26 15.99 -1.59
CA GLU A 146 27.69 16.12 -1.32
C GLU A 146 28.22 14.88 -0.62
N THR A 147 29.46 14.49 -0.96
CA THR A 147 30.05 13.23 -0.50
C THR A 147 29.96 13.05 1.02
N GLN A 148 30.26 14.07 1.82
CA GLN A 148 30.26 13.94 3.29
C GLN A 148 28.90 13.60 3.93
N TYR A 149 27.78 13.80 3.23
CA TYR A 149 26.41 13.53 3.72
C TYR A 149 25.77 12.28 3.09
N THR A 150 26.44 11.66 2.10
CA THR A 150 25.93 10.43 1.44
C THR A 150 25.85 9.21 2.36
N GLY A 151 26.47 9.25 3.54
CA GLY A 151 26.50 8.19 4.56
C GLY A 151 26.92 8.76 5.92
N GLY A 152 27.09 7.92 6.94
CA GLY A 152 27.50 8.33 8.29
C GLY A 152 26.33 8.52 9.25
N GLY A 153 26.43 9.50 10.15
CA GLY A 153 25.47 9.68 11.25
C GLY A 153 25.38 8.41 12.10
N ASN A 154 24.16 8.02 12.46
CA ASN A 154 23.86 6.73 13.10
C ASN A 154 23.54 5.59 12.10
N GLY A 155 23.76 5.78 10.79
CA GLY A 155 23.51 4.79 9.74
C GLY A 155 24.60 3.71 9.61
N SER A 156 24.36 2.66 8.81
CA SER A 156 25.25 1.49 8.74
C SER A 156 26.53 1.70 7.93
N TYR A 157 26.56 2.72 7.08
CA TYR A 157 27.59 2.87 6.05
C TYR A 157 28.25 4.25 6.03
N ALA A 158 29.53 4.28 5.67
CA ALA A 158 30.31 5.51 5.56
C ALA A 158 29.97 6.30 4.28
N ALA A 159 30.19 7.62 4.33
CA ALA A 159 30.15 8.52 3.18
C ALA A 159 30.96 7.99 1.97
N ASN A 160 30.38 8.05 0.78
CA ASN A 160 30.96 7.51 -0.45
C ASN A 160 30.62 8.41 -1.65
N SER A 161 31.66 8.81 -2.40
CA SER A 161 31.53 9.72 -3.53
C SER A 161 30.73 9.17 -4.71
N GLN A 162 30.45 7.86 -4.79
CA GLN A 162 29.65 7.29 -5.88
C GLN A 162 28.18 7.77 -5.87
N TRP A 163 27.63 8.08 -4.69
CA TRP A 163 26.26 8.60 -4.56
C TRP A 163 26.19 10.12 -4.60
N ALA A 164 27.33 10.81 -4.65
CA ALA A 164 27.37 12.26 -4.78
C ALA A 164 26.98 12.67 -6.21
N ARG A 165 26.18 13.73 -6.33
CA ARG A 165 25.74 14.27 -7.62
C ARG A 165 25.58 15.80 -7.55
N PRO A 166 25.82 16.53 -8.65
CA PRO A 166 25.40 17.92 -8.77
C PRO A 166 23.91 18.12 -8.48
N ALA A 167 23.54 19.37 -8.23
CA ALA A 167 22.14 19.75 -8.07
C ALA A 167 21.37 19.46 -9.36
N GLY A 168 20.31 18.65 -9.24
CA GLY A 168 19.37 18.43 -10.32
C GLY A 168 18.24 19.45 -10.28
N HIS A 169 17.69 19.77 -11.45
CA HIS A 169 16.55 20.67 -11.59
C HIS A 169 16.81 22.07 -10.99
N VAL A 170 17.89 22.71 -11.45
CA VAL A 170 18.31 24.07 -11.06
C VAL A 170 18.51 25.03 -12.24
N ASN A 171 17.87 24.79 -13.39
CA ASN A 171 18.04 25.56 -14.64
C ASN A 171 19.51 25.70 -15.11
N GLN A 172 20.31 24.64 -14.94
CA GLN A 172 21.72 24.58 -15.35
C GLN A 172 22.00 23.30 -16.15
N ASN A 173 23.08 23.32 -16.95
CA ASN A 173 23.62 22.16 -17.68
C ASN A 173 22.67 21.42 -18.66
N GLY A 174 21.47 21.95 -18.89
CA GLY A 174 20.43 21.33 -19.73
C GLY A 174 19.08 21.25 -19.04
N ASN A 175 19.04 21.21 -17.69
CA ASN A 175 17.79 21.22 -16.92
C ASN A 175 16.94 22.44 -17.29
N GLN A 176 15.62 22.23 -17.42
CA GLN A 176 14.63 23.26 -17.73
C GLN A 176 13.63 23.53 -16.59
N GLY A 177 13.93 23.05 -15.38
CA GLY A 177 13.29 23.46 -14.13
C GLY A 177 14.32 23.47 -12.99
N ASP A 178 13.98 23.81 -11.75
CA ASP A 178 12.61 24.06 -11.24
C ASP A 178 12.39 25.51 -10.71
N TYR A 179 13.31 26.46 -10.96
CA TYR A 179 13.21 27.86 -10.47
C TYR A 179 12.10 28.73 -11.11
N ALA A 180 11.53 28.29 -12.24
CA ALA A 180 10.54 29.05 -13.00
C ALA A 180 9.74 28.12 -13.91
N VAL A 181 9.14 27.07 -13.34
CA VAL A 181 8.41 26.05 -14.09
C VAL A 181 7.10 26.64 -14.61
N PRO A 182 6.82 26.61 -15.94
CA PRO A 182 5.57 27.09 -16.49
C PRO A 182 4.39 26.15 -16.18
N CYS A 183 3.18 26.71 -16.20
CA CYS A 183 1.97 25.91 -16.36
C CYS A 183 2.03 25.01 -17.60
N TRP A 184 1.53 23.76 -17.48
CA TRP A 184 1.43 22.84 -18.61
C TRP A 184 0.70 23.47 -19.79
N SER A 185 1.22 23.31 -21.01
CA SER A 185 0.67 23.93 -22.21
C SER A 185 -0.80 23.54 -22.44
N GLY A 186 -1.71 24.51 -22.41
CA GLY A 186 -3.15 24.29 -22.56
C GLY A 186 -3.94 24.05 -21.26
N SER A 187 -3.28 23.98 -20.09
CA SER A 187 -3.92 23.83 -18.78
C SER A 187 -4.84 24.98 -18.35
N GLY A 188 -4.68 26.16 -18.97
CA GLY A 188 -5.49 27.35 -18.70
C GLY A 188 -4.86 28.37 -17.75
N CYS A 189 -3.70 28.09 -17.14
CA CYS A 189 -2.89 29.08 -16.44
C CYS A 189 -1.68 29.56 -17.26
N ASN A 190 -1.19 30.76 -16.95
CA ASN A 190 -0.20 31.50 -17.76
C ASN A 190 0.96 32.09 -16.93
N TYR A 191 1.14 31.60 -15.71
CA TYR A 191 2.26 31.94 -14.82
C TYR A 191 3.30 30.81 -14.78
N SER A 192 4.37 31.06 -14.02
CA SER A 192 5.41 30.09 -13.68
C SER A 192 5.71 30.18 -12.18
N LEU A 193 6.03 29.05 -11.54
CA LEU A 193 6.38 29.00 -10.11
C LEU A 193 7.85 28.60 -9.93
N ASP A 194 8.48 29.15 -8.88
CA ASP A 194 9.71 28.58 -8.31
C ASP A 194 9.29 27.44 -7.40
N VAL A 195 9.51 26.20 -7.85
CA VAL A 195 9.14 24.98 -7.14
C VAL A 195 10.37 24.12 -6.89
N ILE A 196 11.52 24.74 -6.64
CA ILE A 196 12.74 24.07 -6.18
C ILE A 196 12.53 23.39 -4.81
N LYS A 197 13.52 22.59 -4.37
CA LYS A 197 13.44 21.66 -3.24
C LYS A 197 12.44 20.52 -3.49
N GLY A 198 11.97 19.90 -2.42
CA GLY A 198 11.25 18.64 -2.43
C GLY A 198 12.16 17.45 -2.75
N TRP A 199 11.59 16.26 -2.61
CA TRP A 199 12.20 15.01 -3.05
C TRP A 199 11.74 14.66 -4.46
N TYR A 200 12.62 14.04 -5.23
CA TYR A 200 12.20 13.17 -6.33
C TYR A 200 11.43 11.99 -5.73
N ASP A 201 10.34 11.62 -6.39
CA ASP A 201 9.35 10.73 -5.78
C ASP A 201 9.79 9.28 -5.78
N ALA A 202 10.18 8.77 -6.95
CA ALA A 202 10.37 7.36 -7.20
C ALA A 202 11.69 7.09 -7.92
N GLY A 203 11.69 6.17 -8.89
CA GLY A 203 12.80 6.03 -9.84
C GLY A 203 12.90 7.18 -10.83
N ASP A 204 11.93 8.11 -10.85
CA ASP A 204 11.79 9.26 -11.73
C ASP A 204 12.26 10.59 -11.10
N HIS A 205 12.18 11.68 -11.87
CA HIS A 205 12.52 13.03 -11.39
C HIS A 205 11.29 13.92 -11.16
N GLY A 206 10.07 13.37 -11.25
CA GLY A 206 8.84 14.06 -10.87
C GLY A 206 8.73 14.27 -9.36
N LYS A 207 7.89 15.23 -8.98
CA LYS A 207 7.60 15.59 -7.59
C LYS A 207 6.10 15.85 -7.48
N TYR A 208 5.43 15.11 -6.61
CA TYR A 208 3.96 14.99 -6.59
C TYR A 208 3.44 15.47 -5.23
N VAL A 209 2.38 16.28 -5.21
CA VAL A 209 1.88 16.87 -3.96
C VAL A 209 1.09 15.84 -3.13
N VAL A 210 0.32 14.96 -3.77
CA VAL A 210 -0.40 13.85 -3.10
C VAL A 210 0.61 12.89 -2.46
N ASN A 211 1.48 12.27 -3.27
CA ASN A 211 2.42 11.29 -2.74
C ASN A 211 3.50 11.90 -1.82
N GLY A 212 3.90 13.14 -2.09
CA GLY A 212 4.77 13.92 -1.21
C GLY A 212 4.13 14.29 0.12
N GLY A 213 2.82 14.55 0.14
CA GLY A 213 2.04 14.87 1.34
C GLY A 213 1.99 13.69 2.31
N ILE A 214 1.50 12.54 1.86
CA ILE A 214 1.47 11.31 2.68
C ILE A 214 2.86 10.85 3.12
N SER A 215 3.92 11.18 2.37
CA SER A 215 5.30 10.84 2.71
C SER A 215 5.87 11.71 3.83
N VAL A 216 5.75 13.04 3.71
CA VAL A 216 6.25 13.95 4.75
C VAL A 216 5.41 13.84 6.03
N TRP A 217 4.11 13.59 5.89
CA TRP A 217 3.23 13.30 7.02
C TRP A 217 3.74 12.13 7.86
N LYS A 218 4.18 11.03 7.26
CA LYS A 218 4.73 9.89 8.01
C LYS A 218 5.99 10.26 8.80
N LEU A 219 6.90 11.06 8.24
CA LEU A 219 8.11 11.51 8.97
C LEU A 219 7.75 12.41 10.15
N LEU A 220 6.83 13.35 9.95
CA LEU A 220 6.34 14.25 11.01
C LEU A 220 5.55 13.49 12.07
N ASN A 221 4.68 12.55 11.68
CA ASN A 221 3.90 11.71 12.58
C ASN A 221 4.78 10.74 13.39
N MET A 222 5.84 10.20 12.79
CA MET A 222 6.85 9.40 13.49
C MET A 222 7.55 10.21 14.60
N TYR A 223 7.85 11.48 14.34
CA TYR A 223 8.37 12.41 15.35
C TYR A 223 7.33 12.75 16.42
N GLU A 224 6.07 13.00 16.05
CA GLU A 224 4.96 13.21 17.01
C GLU A 224 4.70 11.99 17.91
N ARG A 225 4.75 10.77 17.36
CA ARG A 225 4.68 9.53 18.12
C ARG A 225 5.81 9.47 19.17
N ALA A 226 7.04 9.79 18.76
CA ALA A 226 8.20 9.78 19.65
C ALA A 226 8.15 10.88 20.73
N LEU A 227 7.54 12.03 20.44
CA LEU A 227 7.26 13.09 21.42
C LEU A 227 6.20 12.69 22.44
N TYR A 228 5.05 12.16 21.98
CA TYR A 228 3.85 12.05 22.81
C TYR A 228 3.59 10.66 23.39
N LEU A 229 4.10 9.59 22.77
CA LEU A 229 3.89 8.20 23.18
C LEU A 229 5.19 7.50 23.57
N GLY A 230 6.23 7.62 22.75
CA GLY A 230 7.50 6.89 22.94
C GLY A 230 8.45 7.48 23.99
N ASN A 231 8.38 8.80 24.25
CA ASN A 231 9.43 9.56 24.96
C ASN A 231 10.84 9.33 24.34
N SER A 232 10.88 9.11 23.03
CA SER A 232 12.05 8.69 22.25
C SER A 232 12.55 9.76 21.28
N ALA A 233 11.97 10.98 21.29
CA ALA A 233 12.28 12.05 20.33
C ALA A 233 13.77 12.43 20.20
N ASN A 234 14.59 12.17 21.24
CA ASN A 234 16.06 12.33 21.17
C ASN A 234 16.73 11.46 20.09
N LYS A 235 16.06 10.40 19.60
CA LYS A 235 16.47 9.55 18.49
C LYS A 235 16.59 10.32 17.16
N TYR A 236 15.87 11.44 17.04
CA TYR A 236 15.92 12.33 15.88
C TYR A 236 16.63 13.66 16.19
N ALA A 237 17.38 13.73 17.29
CA ALA A 237 18.07 14.95 17.67
C ALA A 237 19.05 15.45 16.60
N ASP A 238 19.43 16.72 16.73
CA ASP A 238 20.46 17.38 15.93
C ASP A 238 21.73 16.52 15.78
N GLY A 239 22.14 16.26 14.54
CA GLY A 239 23.35 15.51 14.19
C GLY A 239 23.19 13.99 14.07
N THR A 240 21.99 13.44 14.16
CA THR A 240 21.74 11.98 14.06
C THR A 240 21.77 11.45 12.62
N LEU A 241 21.33 12.25 11.63
CA LEU A 241 21.27 11.89 10.21
C LEU A 241 22.51 12.30 9.42
N ASN A 242 23.39 13.19 9.90
CA ASN A 242 24.52 13.71 9.11
C ASN A 242 24.06 14.20 7.72
N ILE A 243 23.22 15.22 7.73
CA ILE A 243 22.70 15.98 6.58
C ILE A 243 23.29 17.40 6.60
N PRO A 244 23.15 18.23 5.54
CA PRO A 244 23.70 19.59 5.53
C PRO A 244 23.22 20.48 6.67
N GLU A 245 22.02 20.22 7.19
CA GLU A 245 21.40 20.96 8.28
C GLU A 245 21.92 20.53 9.68
N SER A 246 22.51 19.33 9.80
CA SER A 246 23.05 18.82 11.06
C SER A 246 24.06 19.80 11.69
N GLY A 247 23.81 20.17 12.95
CA GLY A 247 24.51 21.16 13.75
C GLY A 247 23.76 22.50 13.90
N ASN A 248 22.51 22.59 13.48
CA ASN A 248 21.69 23.82 13.51
C ASN A 248 20.86 23.98 14.80
N GLY A 249 20.78 22.97 15.67
CA GLY A 249 19.94 22.94 16.88
C GLY A 249 18.49 22.47 16.67
N VAL A 250 18.14 21.96 15.49
CA VAL A 250 16.85 21.38 15.12
C VAL A 250 16.97 19.85 15.07
N ALA A 251 15.86 19.13 15.24
CA ALA A 251 15.85 17.68 15.04
C ALA A 251 16.07 17.37 13.55
N ASP A 252 17.10 16.62 13.17
CA ASP A 252 17.49 16.37 11.77
C ASP A 252 16.31 15.85 10.90
N ILE A 253 15.37 15.10 11.48
CA ILE A 253 14.15 14.65 10.78
C ILE A 253 13.23 15.79 10.37
N LEU A 254 13.14 16.85 11.18
CA LEU A 254 12.33 18.03 10.89
C LEU A 254 12.99 18.86 9.80
N ASP A 255 14.34 18.92 9.72
CA ASP A 255 15.03 19.56 8.61
C ASP A 255 14.80 18.82 7.28
N GLU A 256 14.86 17.48 7.30
CA GLU A 256 14.52 16.68 6.12
C GLU A 256 13.05 16.87 5.71
N ALA A 257 12.12 16.84 6.66
CA ALA A 257 10.70 17.11 6.40
C ALA A 257 10.44 18.55 5.91
N ARG A 258 11.17 19.55 6.43
CA ARG A 258 11.11 20.95 5.98
C ARG A 258 11.47 21.07 4.50
N TRP A 259 12.40 20.26 4.00
CA TRP A 259 12.77 20.23 2.58
C TRP A 259 11.60 19.91 1.65
N GLN A 260 10.71 19.00 2.08
CA GLN A 260 9.49 18.66 1.34
C GLN A 260 8.37 19.67 1.60
N LEU A 261 8.16 20.12 2.84
CA LEU A 261 7.13 21.10 3.20
C LEU A 261 7.28 22.42 2.42
N GLU A 262 8.51 22.91 2.24
CA GLU A 262 8.78 24.11 1.44
C GLU A 262 8.40 23.93 -0.04
N PHE A 263 8.60 22.73 -0.61
CA PHE A 263 8.13 22.41 -1.96
C PHE A 263 6.60 22.31 -2.03
N LEU A 264 5.95 21.63 -1.08
CA LEU A 264 4.48 21.50 -1.06
C LEU A 264 3.81 22.88 -0.99
N MET A 265 4.33 23.79 -0.17
CA MET A 265 3.83 25.17 -0.11
C MET A 265 4.11 25.97 -1.38
N ALA A 266 5.26 25.75 -2.04
CA ALA A 266 5.59 26.39 -3.32
C ALA A 266 4.66 25.97 -4.48
N MET A 267 4.04 24.79 -4.39
CA MET A 267 3.04 24.31 -5.35
C MET A 267 1.66 24.97 -5.20
N GLN A 268 1.45 25.85 -4.19
CA GLN A 268 0.18 26.53 -3.98
C GLN A 268 -0.04 27.68 -4.99
N VAL A 269 -1.21 27.68 -5.63
CA VAL A 269 -1.61 28.70 -6.61
C VAL A 269 -1.59 30.10 -5.97
N PRO A 270 -0.91 31.08 -6.59
CA PRO A 270 -0.77 32.44 -6.05
C PRO A 270 -2.09 33.18 -5.85
N GLU A 271 -2.08 34.17 -4.94
CA GLU A 271 -3.18 35.11 -4.80
C GLU A 271 -3.43 35.92 -6.08
N GLY A 272 -4.70 36.12 -6.42
CA GLY A 272 -5.13 36.83 -7.63
C GLY A 272 -5.21 35.97 -8.89
N GLU A 273 -4.68 34.74 -8.88
CA GLU A 273 -4.81 33.78 -9.98
C GLU A 273 -6.11 32.97 -9.91
N ALA A 274 -6.51 32.37 -11.03
CA ALA A 274 -7.61 31.42 -11.04
C ALA A 274 -7.27 30.18 -10.19
N LYS A 275 -8.18 29.77 -9.31
CA LYS A 275 -7.98 28.72 -8.29
C LYS A 275 -6.94 29.06 -7.20
N ALA A 276 -6.72 30.34 -6.89
CA ALA A 276 -5.88 30.79 -5.76
C ALA A 276 -6.11 29.97 -4.49
N GLY A 277 -5.02 29.50 -3.87
CA GLY A 277 -5.04 28.65 -2.68
C GLY A 277 -5.07 27.13 -2.95
N MET A 278 -5.53 26.67 -4.11
CA MET A 278 -5.38 25.25 -4.52
C MET A 278 -3.90 24.89 -4.68
N ALA A 279 -3.52 23.61 -4.66
CA ALA A 279 -2.17 23.14 -4.94
C ALA A 279 -2.09 22.42 -6.29
N HIS A 280 -1.08 22.75 -7.10
CA HIS A 280 -0.74 22.00 -8.32
C HIS A 280 -0.53 20.52 -8.00
N HIS A 281 -1.09 19.62 -8.81
CA HIS A 281 -1.08 18.19 -8.47
C HIS A 281 0.34 17.60 -8.44
N LYS A 282 1.16 17.97 -9.44
CA LYS A 282 2.53 17.47 -9.62
C LYS A 282 3.36 18.41 -10.51
N VAL A 283 4.68 18.30 -10.41
CA VAL A 283 5.64 18.86 -11.36
C VAL A 283 6.59 17.77 -11.83
N HIS A 284 6.68 17.58 -13.15
CA HIS A 284 7.55 16.58 -13.76
C HIS A 284 7.87 16.96 -15.21
N ASP A 285 8.56 16.06 -15.90
CA ASP A 285 8.95 16.21 -17.30
C ASP A 285 7.73 16.10 -18.21
N VAL A 286 7.68 16.87 -19.30
CA VAL A 286 6.63 16.72 -20.33
C VAL A 286 6.73 15.42 -21.15
N GLY A 287 7.63 14.51 -20.79
CA GLY A 287 7.86 13.23 -21.45
C GLY A 287 8.77 12.32 -20.62
N TRP A 288 8.48 11.03 -20.56
CA TRP A 288 9.26 10.05 -19.79
C TRP A 288 10.72 9.99 -20.27
N THR A 289 11.64 10.19 -19.33
CA THR A 289 13.08 9.95 -19.52
C THR A 289 13.44 8.47 -19.33
N GLY A 290 14.47 8.00 -20.05
CA GLY A 290 14.97 6.62 -19.96
C GLY A 290 16.05 6.41 -18.89
N LEU A 291 16.47 5.15 -18.71
CA LEU A 291 17.57 4.75 -17.83
C LEU A 291 18.87 4.54 -18.62
N PRO A 292 20.06 4.81 -18.04
CA PRO A 292 20.30 5.59 -16.81
C PRO A 292 20.24 7.11 -17.08
N LEU A 293 19.96 7.90 -16.04
CA LEU A 293 19.99 9.37 -16.11
C LEU A 293 20.18 9.96 -14.71
N ALA A 294 21.12 10.89 -14.51
CA ALA A 294 21.23 11.62 -13.25
C ALA A 294 20.34 12.88 -13.29
N PRO A 295 19.79 13.35 -12.17
CA PRO A 295 18.89 14.52 -12.12
C PRO A 295 19.43 15.83 -12.73
N HIS A 296 20.76 15.97 -12.83
CA HIS A 296 21.44 17.14 -13.38
C HIS A 296 21.79 17.00 -14.88
N GLU A 297 21.58 15.81 -15.46
CA GLU A 297 21.75 15.50 -16.88
C GLU A 297 20.43 15.61 -17.64
N ASP A 298 19.30 15.69 -16.91
CA ASP A 298 17.97 15.77 -17.47
C ASP A 298 17.77 17.06 -18.27
N SER A 299 17.40 16.92 -19.55
CA SER A 299 17.21 18.05 -20.46
C SER A 299 15.76 18.27 -20.88
N ASN A 300 14.82 17.52 -20.30
CA ASN A 300 13.41 17.65 -20.65
C ASN A 300 12.81 18.96 -20.10
N GLU A 301 11.77 19.45 -20.79
CA GLU A 301 10.94 20.55 -20.31
C GLU A 301 10.15 20.09 -19.08
N ARG A 302 10.09 20.94 -18.05
CA ARG A 302 9.35 20.72 -16.81
C ARG A 302 8.06 21.52 -16.86
N ALA A 303 6.97 20.96 -16.35
CA ALA A 303 5.67 21.64 -16.35
C ALA A 303 4.88 21.41 -15.06
N LEU A 304 4.16 22.45 -14.62
CA LEU A 304 3.18 22.36 -13.53
C LEU A 304 1.87 21.77 -14.08
N VAL A 305 1.49 20.61 -13.56
CA VAL A 305 0.21 19.96 -13.86
C VAL A 305 -0.93 20.70 -13.13
N PRO A 306 -2.17 20.77 -13.68
CA PRO A 306 -3.27 21.50 -13.05
C PRO A 306 -3.48 21.17 -11.55
N PRO A 307 -3.99 22.12 -10.75
CA PRO A 307 -4.35 21.85 -9.36
C PRO A 307 -5.46 20.81 -9.22
N SER A 308 -5.33 19.94 -8.20
CA SER A 308 -6.41 19.03 -7.77
C SER A 308 -6.81 19.28 -6.31
N VAL A 309 -8.04 18.93 -5.97
CA VAL A 309 -8.57 19.01 -4.60
C VAL A 309 -7.81 18.09 -3.63
N THR A 310 -7.49 16.86 -4.04
CA THR A 310 -6.69 15.88 -3.27
C THR A 310 -5.29 16.39 -2.93
N ALA A 311 -4.59 16.97 -3.91
CA ALA A 311 -3.30 17.65 -3.70
C ALA A 311 -3.43 18.87 -2.77
N THR A 312 -4.51 19.63 -2.92
CA THR A 312 -4.77 20.80 -2.07
C THR A 312 -5.01 20.39 -0.61
N LEU A 313 -5.72 19.30 -0.36
CA LEU A 313 -6.00 18.81 0.98
C LEU A 313 -4.77 18.12 1.61
N ASN A 314 -3.94 17.43 0.81
CA ASN A 314 -2.61 16.97 1.22
C ASN A 314 -1.71 18.12 1.72
N LEU A 315 -1.70 19.26 1.00
CA LEU A 315 -1.05 20.49 1.45
C LEU A 315 -1.68 21.02 2.74
N ALA A 316 -3.02 21.09 2.82
CA ALA A 316 -3.72 21.59 4.00
C ALA A 316 -3.37 20.78 5.27
N ALA A 317 -3.38 19.45 5.16
CA ALA A 317 -3.07 18.53 6.25
C ALA A 317 -1.61 18.67 6.72
N THR A 318 -0.65 18.58 5.81
CA THR A 318 0.78 18.61 6.14
C THR A 318 1.28 19.98 6.58
N ALA A 319 0.72 21.07 6.04
CA ALA A 319 1.06 22.42 6.47
C ALA A 319 0.45 22.76 7.85
N ALA A 320 -0.72 22.19 8.22
CA ALA A 320 -1.22 22.28 9.59
C ALA A 320 -0.30 21.55 10.58
N GLN A 321 0.13 20.33 10.25
CA GLN A 321 1.11 19.56 11.04
C GLN A 321 2.46 20.29 11.18
N CYS A 322 2.97 20.88 10.09
CA CYS A 322 4.13 21.78 10.12
C CYS A 322 3.94 22.91 11.14
N SER A 323 2.80 23.62 11.10
CA SER A 323 2.58 24.79 11.96
C SER A 323 2.73 24.47 13.44
N ARG A 324 2.21 23.33 13.93
CA ARG A 324 2.33 22.99 15.36
C ARG A 324 3.73 22.50 15.74
N LEU A 325 4.39 21.73 14.86
CA LEU A 325 5.72 21.18 15.14
C LEU A 325 6.83 22.23 15.11
N PHE A 326 6.73 23.22 14.22
CA PHE A 326 7.72 24.31 14.12
C PHE A 326 7.41 25.51 15.04
N ALA A 327 6.28 25.54 15.74
CA ALA A 327 5.83 26.71 16.52
C ALA A 327 6.88 27.25 17.52
N GLU A 328 7.61 26.35 18.20
CA GLU A 328 8.66 26.71 19.17
C GLU A 328 10.08 26.70 18.56
N ILE A 329 10.23 26.25 17.31
CA ILE A 329 11.52 26.09 16.60
C ILE A 329 11.77 27.29 15.67
N ASP A 330 10.82 27.55 14.78
CA ASP A 330 10.82 28.63 13.79
C ASP A 330 9.38 29.14 13.65
N SER A 331 8.99 30.05 14.55
CA SER A 331 7.62 30.57 14.62
C SER A 331 7.21 31.37 13.38
N ALA A 332 8.16 31.87 12.60
CA ALA A 332 7.89 32.52 11.32
C ALA A 332 7.51 31.50 10.25
N PHE A 333 8.28 30.40 10.14
CA PHE A 333 7.96 29.28 9.26
C PHE A 333 6.66 28.57 9.67
N ALA A 334 6.44 28.36 10.96
CA ALA A 334 5.18 27.82 11.49
C ALA A 334 3.97 28.64 11.06
N ASN A 335 4.05 29.97 11.13
CA ASN A 335 2.99 30.86 10.67
C ASN A 335 2.80 30.82 9.14
N GLN A 336 3.87 30.66 8.35
CA GLN A 336 3.76 30.45 6.90
C GLN A 336 3.00 29.15 6.59
N CYS A 337 3.36 28.06 7.28
CA CYS A 337 2.68 26.78 7.20
C CYS A 337 1.17 26.89 7.56
N LEU A 338 0.80 27.57 8.65
CA LEU A 338 -0.61 27.75 9.00
C LEU A 338 -1.39 28.52 7.92
N VAL A 339 -0.83 29.62 7.42
CA VAL A 339 -1.46 30.43 6.36
C VAL A 339 -1.62 29.63 5.07
N ALA A 340 -0.63 28.82 4.69
CA ALA A 340 -0.75 27.92 3.53
C ALA A 340 -1.86 26.87 3.75
N ALA A 341 -1.95 26.29 4.96
CA ALA A 341 -2.92 25.29 5.32
C ALA A 341 -4.37 25.80 5.27
N GLU A 342 -4.63 26.96 5.86
CA GLU A 342 -5.97 27.58 5.88
C GLU A 342 -6.40 28.02 4.47
N ARG A 343 -5.48 28.60 3.67
CA ARG A 343 -5.75 28.94 2.25
C ARG A 343 -6.07 27.71 1.41
N ALA A 344 -5.36 26.59 1.65
CA ALA A 344 -5.59 25.34 0.95
C ALA A 344 -6.97 24.75 1.30
N TRP A 345 -7.31 24.71 2.59
CA TRP A 345 -8.63 24.28 3.04
C TRP A 345 -9.78 25.12 2.44
N ASP A 346 -9.68 26.44 2.51
CA ASP A 346 -10.72 27.34 1.99
C ASP A 346 -10.87 27.22 0.46
N ALA A 347 -9.76 26.99 -0.26
CA ALA A 347 -9.77 26.76 -1.70
C ALA A 347 -10.35 25.38 -2.07
N ALA A 348 -10.02 24.31 -1.35
CA ALA A 348 -10.58 22.98 -1.55
C ALA A 348 -12.10 22.97 -1.34
N GLN A 349 -12.57 23.64 -0.27
CA GLN A 349 -14.00 23.81 0.01
C GLN A 349 -14.75 24.60 -1.07
N ALA A 350 -14.06 25.51 -1.79
CA ALA A 350 -14.61 26.25 -2.91
C ALA A 350 -14.58 25.47 -4.25
N ASN A 351 -13.70 24.47 -4.38
CA ASN A 351 -13.49 23.69 -5.60
C ASN A 351 -13.49 22.16 -5.34
N PRO A 352 -14.51 21.60 -4.64
CA PRO A 352 -14.45 20.21 -4.13
C PRO A 352 -14.50 19.14 -5.23
N ASN A 353 -14.91 19.51 -6.45
CA ASN A 353 -15.02 18.59 -7.59
C ASN A 353 -13.83 18.70 -8.57
N ASP A 354 -12.80 19.48 -8.25
CA ASP A 354 -11.60 19.61 -9.09
C ASP A 354 -10.63 18.43 -8.83
N THR A 355 -11.08 17.21 -9.11
CA THR A 355 -10.26 16.00 -9.01
C THR A 355 -9.26 15.88 -10.17
N TYR A 356 -8.26 15.01 -10.03
CA TYR A 356 -7.30 14.79 -11.12
C TYR A 356 -7.95 13.93 -12.20
N SER A 357 -7.89 14.39 -13.46
CA SER A 357 -8.61 13.78 -14.60
C SER A 357 -7.69 13.16 -15.66
N GLY A 358 -6.42 12.91 -15.31
CA GLY A 358 -5.42 12.35 -16.23
C GLY A 358 -5.01 13.31 -17.34
N GLY A 359 -4.29 12.78 -18.33
CA GLY A 359 -3.87 13.51 -19.53
C GLY A 359 -2.53 14.25 -19.39
N TYR A 360 -1.87 14.11 -18.25
CA TYR A 360 -0.56 14.69 -17.94
C TYR A 360 0.42 13.61 -17.43
N ASP A 361 0.23 12.36 -17.87
CA ASP A 361 0.91 11.16 -17.31
C ASP A 361 2.02 10.63 -18.24
N ASN A 362 2.31 11.38 -19.30
CA ASN A 362 3.27 11.06 -20.35
C ASN A 362 4.75 11.27 -19.95
N GLY A 363 5.01 11.74 -18.73
CA GLY A 363 6.36 11.89 -18.15
C GLY A 363 6.40 11.92 -16.62
N GLY A 364 5.39 11.33 -15.96
CA GLY A 364 5.29 11.27 -14.51
C GLY A 364 4.05 10.51 -14.05
N GLY A 365 4.13 9.85 -12.88
CA GLY A 365 3.10 8.96 -12.34
C GLY A 365 1.74 9.66 -12.13
N GLY A 366 0.66 8.88 -12.26
CA GLY A 366 -0.71 9.40 -12.27
C GLY A 366 -1.11 10.08 -10.96
N TYR A 367 -1.06 9.34 -9.85
CA TYR A 367 -1.51 9.75 -8.51
C TYR A 367 -2.93 10.34 -8.47
N GLY A 368 -3.78 9.89 -9.40
CA GLY A 368 -5.17 10.30 -9.50
C GLY A 368 -6.06 9.58 -8.49
N ASP A 369 -6.92 10.37 -7.86
CA ASP A 369 -8.05 9.94 -7.05
C ASP A 369 -9.25 10.84 -7.39
N ASP A 370 -10.46 10.27 -7.31
CA ASP A 370 -11.74 10.91 -7.60
C ASP A 370 -12.71 11.02 -6.39
N ASP A 371 -12.37 10.50 -5.21
CA ASP A 371 -13.13 10.67 -3.95
C ASP A 371 -12.30 11.39 -2.87
N PRO A 372 -12.25 12.74 -2.85
CA PRO A 372 -11.45 13.51 -1.89
C PRO A 372 -12.01 13.50 -0.45
N SER A 373 -12.97 12.63 -0.13
CA SER A 373 -13.69 12.69 1.14
C SER A 373 -12.81 12.31 2.34
N ASP A 374 -11.85 11.40 2.14
CA ASP A 374 -10.86 11.05 3.15
C ASP A 374 -9.77 12.14 3.31
N GLU A 375 -9.27 12.80 2.26
CA GLU A 375 -8.37 13.94 2.49
C GLU A 375 -9.11 15.10 3.14
N PHE A 376 -10.41 15.29 2.88
CA PHE A 376 -11.22 16.27 3.62
C PHE A 376 -11.26 15.92 5.11
N PHE A 377 -11.42 14.64 5.47
CA PHE A 377 -11.34 14.17 6.86
C PHE A 377 -9.95 14.37 7.46
N TRP A 378 -8.88 14.02 6.74
CA TRP A 378 -7.51 14.15 7.19
C TRP A 378 -7.11 15.62 7.39
N ALA A 379 -7.32 16.48 6.39
CA ALA A 379 -7.03 17.91 6.49
C ALA A 379 -7.84 18.58 7.61
N ALA A 380 -9.14 18.26 7.74
CA ALA A 380 -9.96 18.75 8.86
C ALA A 380 -9.40 18.31 10.21
N SER A 381 -8.95 17.06 10.33
CA SER A 381 -8.35 16.52 11.55
C SER A 381 -7.06 17.25 11.93
N GLU A 382 -6.13 17.42 11.00
CA GLU A 382 -4.85 18.12 11.23
C GLU A 382 -5.06 19.59 11.56
N LEU A 383 -5.96 20.28 10.85
CA LEU A 383 -6.31 21.67 11.13
C LEU A 383 -7.02 21.83 12.48
N TYR A 384 -7.91 20.90 12.85
CA TYR A 384 -8.57 20.93 14.15
C TYR A 384 -7.59 20.69 15.30
N ILE A 385 -6.70 19.69 15.19
CA ILE A 385 -5.61 19.45 16.16
C ILE A 385 -4.80 20.73 16.36
N THR A 386 -4.40 21.38 15.26
CA THR A 386 -3.51 22.54 15.25
C THR A 386 -4.15 23.83 15.79
N THR A 387 -5.44 24.08 15.50
CA THR A 387 -6.09 25.38 15.74
C THR A 387 -7.17 25.37 16.82
N GLY A 388 -7.84 24.24 17.02
CA GLY A 388 -9.07 24.14 17.81
C GLY A 388 -10.30 24.82 17.21
N ASP A 389 -10.24 25.30 15.96
CA ASP A 389 -11.39 25.96 15.32
C ASP A 389 -12.50 24.94 15.03
N SER A 390 -13.69 25.20 15.56
CA SER A 390 -14.86 24.35 15.38
C SER A 390 -15.38 24.28 13.94
N ARG A 391 -14.86 25.10 13.01
CA ARG A 391 -15.21 25.03 11.57
C ARG A 391 -14.87 23.69 10.91
N TYR A 392 -13.91 22.95 11.46
CA TYR A 392 -13.47 21.63 10.94
C TYR A 392 -14.29 20.46 11.50
N LEU A 393 -14.91 20.63 12.67
CA LEU A 393 -15.67 19.57 13.37
C LEU A 393 -16.83 18.95 12.55
N PRO A 394 -17.58 19.68 11.69
CA PRO A 394 -18.63 19.07 10.87
C PRO A 394 -18.09 18.00 9.91
N THR A 395 -16.90 18.20 9.33
CA THR A 395 -16.26 17.21 8.44
C THR A 395 -15.85 15.99 9.26
N ILE A 396 -15.14 16.19 10.38
CA ILE A 396 -14.68 15.11 11.26
C ILE A 396 -15.85 14.27 11.80
N ASN A 397 -16.91 14.91 12.31
CA ASN A 397 -18.02 14.21 12.98
C ASN A 397 -18.99 13.50 12.02
N ASN A 398 -18.99 13.86 10.74
CA ASN A 398 -19.85 13.24 9.73
C ASN A 398 -19.14 12.14 8.92
N TYR A 399 -17.81 12.04 9.03
CA TYR A 399 -17.04 11.02 8.36
C TYR A 399 -17.12 9.67 9.11
N THR A 400 -17.07 8.56 8.38
CA THR A 400 -17.08 7.21 8.95
C THR A 400 -15.85 6.46 8.45
N ILE A 401 -14.96 6.10 9.37
CA ILE A 401 -13.77 5.28 9.09
C ILE A 401 -14.23 3.89 8.62
N THR A 402 -13.87 3.52 7.39
CA THR A 402 -14.25 2.24 6.78
C THR A 402 -13.08 1.39 6.30
N ARG A 403 -11.91 1.99 6.03
CA ARG A 403 -10.73 1.28 5.57
C ARG A 403 -10.05 0.55 6.73
N THR A 404 -9.27 -0.46 6.36
CA THR A 404 -8.40 -1.19 7.29
C THR A 404 -6.94 -1.15 6.83
N ASP A 405 -6.70 -0.82 5.57
CA ASP A 405 -5.42 -0.45 4.99
C ASP A 405 -5.45 1.01 4.51
N TRP A 406 -4.31 1.51 4.07
CA TRP A 406 -4.16 2.88 3.59
C TRP A 406 -2.93 3.02 2.70
N ALA A 407 -2.97 3.99 1.79
CA ALA A 407 -1.88 4.34 0.89
C ALA A 407 -1.99 5.83 0.51
N TRP A 408 -1.44 6.24 -0.64
CA TRP A 408 -1.56 7.60 -1.15
C TRP A 408 -2.97 8.05 -1.61
N PRO A 409 -3.92 7.16 -2.02
CA PRO A 409 -5.29 7.53 -2.37
C PRO A 409 -6.32 7.23 -1.26
N ASP A 410 -5.86 6.82 -0.07
CA ASP A 410 -6.73 6.39 1.03
C ASP A 410 -6.16 6.94 2.34
N THR A 411 -6.54 8.16 2.68
CA THR A 411 -5.91 9.00 3.72
C THR A 411 -6.74 9.16 5.01
N GLU A 412 -7.84 8.42 5.16
CA GLU A 412 -8.68 8.48 6.37
C GLU A 412 -7.91 8.03 7.63
N LEU A 413 -7.02 7.04 7.49
CA LEU A 413 -6.23 6.53 8.61
C LEU A 413 -5.14 7.51 9.08
N PRO A 414 -4.40 8.25 8.23
CA PRO A 414 -3.60 9.41 8.63
C PRO A 414 -4.32 10.40 9.57
N GLY A 415 -5.52 10.85 9.21
CA GLY A 415 -6.33 11.73 10.08
C GLY A 415 -6.67 11.09 11.43
N LEU A 416 -7.05 9.81 11.40
CA LEU A 416 -7.37 9.02 12.60
C LEU A 416 -6.15 8.82 13.52
N MET A 417 -4.99 8.54 12.93
CA MET A 417 -3.71 8.37 13.62
C MET A 417 -3.30 9.67 14.33
N SER A 418 -3.36 10.82 13.65
CA SER A 418 -3.05 12.11 14.29
C SER A 418 -4.01 12.46 15.42
N LEU A 419 -5.32 12.20 15.27
CA LEU A 419 -6.30 12.38 16.35
C LEU A 419 -6.03 11.46 17.56
N ALA A 420 -5.50 10.26 17.33
CA ALA A 420 -5.17 9.31 18.38
C ALA A 420 -3.82 9.61 19.08
N VAL A 421 -2.83 10.13 18.35
CA VAL A 421 -1.47 10.38 18.82
C VAL A 421 -1.34 11.73 19.54
N VAL A 422 -1.83 12.82 18.94
CA VAL A 422 -1.52 14.20 19.38
C VAL A 422 -2.44 14.65 20.53
N PRO A 423 -1.92 14.91 21.74
CA PRO A 423 -2.74 15.23 22.90
C PRO A 423 -3.07 16.73 22.98
N THR A 424 -4.30 17.11 22.62
CA THR A 424 -4.80 18.48 22.87
C THR A 424 -6.11 18.45 23.67
N ASP A 425 -6.36 19.50 24.46
CA ASP A 425 -7.55 19.60 25.31
C ASP A 425 -8.86 19.55 24.49
N HIS A 426 -8.86 20.09 23.27
CA HIS A 426 -10.03 20.14 22.39
C HIS A 426 -10.23 18.87 21.55
N THR A 427 -9.20 18.04 21.32
CA THR A 427 -9.36 16.74 20.65
C THR A 427 -9.60 15.58 21.61
N ALA A 428 -9.51 15.80 22.93
CA ALA A 428 -9.56 14.73 23.94
C ALA A 428 -10.78 13.78 23.86
N SER A 429 -11.93 14.24 23.37
CA SER A 429 -13.11 13.38 23.13
C SER A 429 -12.96 12.52 21.86
N LEU A 430 -12.34 13.04 20.80
CA LEU A 430 -12.08 12.34 19.54
C LEU A 430 -10.97 11.30 19.70
N ALA A 431 -9.90 11.64 20.43
CA ALA A 431 -8.72 10.81 20.61
C ALA A 431 -9.04 9.41 21.16
N ASN A 432 -9.99 9.31 22.10
CA ASN A 432 -10.40 8.01 22.66
C ASN A 432 -11.10 7.12 21.64
N SER A 433 -12.01 7.68 20.83
CA SER A 433 -12.68 6.94 19.75
C SER A 433 -11.70 6.56 18.63
N ALA A 434 -10.77 7.45 18.30
CA ALA A 434 -9.72 7.19 17.31
C ALA A 434 -8.82 6.03 17.73
N ARG A 435 -8.34 6.02 18.99
CA ARG A 435 -7.57 4.91 19.56
C ARG A 435 -8.34 3.59 19.53
N GLN A 436 -9.61 3.60 19.93
CA GLN A 436 -10.46 2.40 19.90
C GLN A 436 -10.61 1.83 18.48
N LYS A 437 -10.82 2.69 17.47
CA LYS A 437 -10.95 2.24 16.08
C LYS A 437 -9.63 1.71 15.51
N LEU A 438 -8.49 2.33 15.84
CA LEU A 438 -7.17 1.83 15.45
C LEU A 438 -6.85 0.46 16.08
N ILE A 439 -7.24 0.23 17.34
CA ILE A 439 -7.11 -1.07 18.02
C ILE A 439 -7.99 -2.13 17.33
N GLU A 440 -9.24 -1.80 16.98
CA GLU A 440 -10.15 -2.69 16.24
C GLU A 440 -9.57 -3.12 14.88
N ILE A 441 -8.95 -2.19 14.14
CA ILE A 441 -8.29 -2.48 12.86
C ILE A 441 -7.04 -3.36 13.09
N ALA A 442 -6.24 -3.04 14.11
CA ALA A 442 -5.06 -3.80 14.48
C ALA A 442 -5.39 -5.26 14.86
N ASP A 443 -6.48 -5.53 15.59
CA ASP A 443 -6.96 -6.88 15.88
C ASP A 443 -7.21 -7.70 14.60
N GLY A 444 -7.77 -7.06 13.56
CA GLY A 444 -7.93 -7.64 12.23
C GLY A 444 -6.59 -8.06 11.60
N HIS A 445 -5.58 -7.20 11.65
CA HIS A 445 -4.25 -7.51 11.13
C HIS A 445 -3.52 -8.59 11.95
N VAL A 446 -3.70 -8.63 13.27
CA VAL A 446 -3.21 -9.73 14.12
C VAL A 446 -3.85 -11.06 13.68
N ALA A 447 -5.14 -11.07 13.33
CA ALA A 447 -5.80 -12.26 12.81
C ALA A 447 -5.22 -12.70 11.45
N THR A 448 -4.95 -11.77 10.53
CA THR A 448 -4.29 -12.06 9.23
C THR A 448 -2.87 -12.59 9.40
N ILE A 449 -2.05 -11.96 10.25
CA ILE A 449 -0.68 -12.42 10.55
C ILE A 449 -0.65 -13.84 11.13
N ASN A 450 -1.69 -14.24 11.87
CA ASN A 450 -1.77 -15.59 12.43
C ASN A 450 -2.39 -16.62 11.46
N SER A 451 -2.92 -16.21 10.30
CA SER A 451 -3.51 -17.10 9.30
C SER A 451 -2.66 -17.31 8.04
N THR A 452 -1.72 -16.40 7.73
CA THR A 452 -0.84 -16.49 6.55
C THR A 452 0.47 -17.22 6.87
N GLY A 453 0.98 -18.06 5.96
CA GLY A 453 2.16 -18.91 6.18
C GLY A 453 3.50 -18.15 6.21
N TYR A 454 3.51 -16.88 5.82
CA TYR A 454 4.66 -15.99 6.02
C TYR A 454 4.46 -14.97 7.15
N MET A 455 3.35 -15.08 7.89
CA MET A 455 3.00 -14.22 9.02
C MET A 455 2.97 -12.72 8.66
N VAL A 456 2.47 -12.45 7.45
CA VAL A 456 2.34 -11.12 6.85
C VAL A 456 0.90 -10.63 7.02
N PRO A 457 0.64 -9.32 7.28
CA PRO A 457 -0.71 -8.75 7.41
C PRO A 457 -1.47 -8.60 6.07
N SER A 458 -1.12 -9.40 5.05
CA SER A 458 -1.69 -9.33 3.70
C SER A 458 -2.25 -10.68 3.24
N THR A 459 -3.43 -10.68 2.64
CA THR A 459 -4.04 -11.86 2.00
C THR A 459 -3.44 -12.11 0.60
N ALA A 460 -3.95 -13.10 -0.14
CA ALA A 460 -3.45 -13.42 -1.48
C ALA A 460 -3.83 -12.36 -2.53
N GLU A 461 -4.88 -11.59 -2.26
CA GLU A 461 -5.45 -10.56 -3.12
C GLU A 461 -4.69 -9.21 -3.01
N GLU A 462 -3.89 -9.04 -1.97
CA GLU A 462 -3.23 -7.76 -1.62
C GLU A 462 -1.78 -7.65 -2.13
N TYR A 463 -1.48 -8.37 -3.23
CA TYR A 463 -0.21 -8.37 -3.94
C TYR A 463 -0.33 -7.60 -5.26
N TYR A 464 -0.47 -6.29 -5.12
CA TYR A 464 -0.47 -5.29 -6.19
C TYR A 464 0.77 -4.38 -6.10
N TRP A 465 0.90 -3.39 -6.99
CA TRP A 465 2.03 -2.46 -7.01
C TRP A 465 2.20 -1.74 -5.66
N GLY A 466 3.36 -1.92 -5.01
CA GLY A 466 3.62 -1.34 -3.69
C GLY A 466 3.09 -2.16 -2.52
N SER A 467 2.83 -3.46 -2.69
CA SER A 467 2.38 -4.38 -1.63
C SER A 467 3.26 -4.36 -0.36
N ASN A 468 4.56 -4.10 -0.47
CA ASN A 468 5.45 -3.91 0.70
C ASN A 468 5.09 -2.67 1.54
N ASN A 469 4.62 -1.59 0.90
CA ASN A 469 4.12 -0.42 1.62
C ASN A 469 2.79 -0.71 2.32
N VAL A 470 1.92 -1.52 1.72
CA VAL A 470 0.68 -1.99 2.39
C VAL A 470 1.04 -2.75 3.67
N VAL A 471 2.05 -3.63 3.61
CA VAL A 471 2.57 -4.36 4.78
C VAL A 471 3.10 -3.39 5.85
N ALA A 472 3.94 -2.42 5.47
CA ALA A 472 4.48 -1.41 6.40
C ALA A 472 3.37 -0.53 7.03
N ASN A 473 2.42 -0.04 6.23
CA ASN A 473 1.30 0.78 6.67
C ASN A 473 0.38 0.05 7.66
N LYS A 474 0.09 -1.23 7.44
CA LYS A 474 -0.67 -2.08 8.38
C LYS A 474 0.11 -2.34 9.68
N MET A 475 1.43 -2.50 9.59
CA MET A 475 2.28 -2.65 10.78
C MET A 475 2.34 -1.38 11.63
N ALA A 476 2.25 -0.19 11.03
CA ALA A 476 2.13 1.05 11.80
C ALA A 476 0.88 1.09 12.71
N LEU A 477 -0.22 0.45 12.29
CA LEU A 477 -1.44 0.34 13.09
C LEU A 477 -1.27 -0.63 14.27
N LEU A 478 -0.56 -1.75 14.08
CA LEU A 478 -0.19 -2.67 15.17
C LEU A 478 0.71 -1.99 16.21
N ALA A 479 1.66 -1.19 15.76
CA ALA A 479 2.56 -0.41 16.61
C ALA A 479 1.79 0.62 17.46
N LEU A 480 0.85 1.37 16.88
CA LEU A 480 -0.01 2.27 17.65
C LEU A 480 -0.93 1.52 18.62
N ALA A 481 -1.46 0.36 18.24
CA ALA A 481 -2.25 -0.47 19.14
C ALA A 481 -1.43 -0.94 20.37
N TYR A 482 -0.14 -1.28 20.18
CA TYR A 482 0.78 -1.49 21.30
C TYR A 482 0.93 -0.22 22.16
N ASP A 483 1.25 0.93 21.56
CA ASP A 483 1.47 2.19 22.30
C ASP A 483 0.24 2.60 23.15
N PHE A 484 -0.98 2.34 22.66
CA PHE A 484 -2.22 2.69 23.35
C PHE A 484 -2.65 1.69 24.44
N THR A 485 -2.23 0.42 24.36
CA THR A 485 -2.72 -0.65 25.24
C THR A 485 -1.66 -1.23 26.18
N GLY A 486 -0.39 -1.18 25.79
CA GLY A 486 0.69 -1.95 26.40
C GLY A 486 0.57 -3.47 26.18
N ASP A 487 -0.32 -3.96 25.31
CA ASP A 487 -0.42 -5.38 25.01
C ASP A 487 0.67 -5.81 24.01
N ASP A 488 1.67 -6.46 24.57
CA ASP A 488 2.79 -7.11 23.90
C ASP A 488 2.39 -8.12 22.81
N SER A 489 1.12 -8.56 22.76
CA SER A 489 0.57 -9.34 21.63
C SER A 489 0.68 -8.59 20.30
N TYR A 490 0.44 -7.27 20.28
CA TYR A 490 0.58 -6.43 19.09
C TYR A 490 2.05 -6.29 18.66
N ALA A 491 2.97 -6.01 19.61
CA ALA A 491 4.39 -5.91 19.31
C ALA A 491 4.98 -7.24 18.79
N LYS A 492 4.49 -8.39 19.30
CA LYS A 492 4.83 -9.73 18.79
C LYS A 492 4.27 -10.00 17.40
N ALA A 493 3.05 -9.55 17.10
CA ALA A 493 2.48 -9.65 15.75
C ALA A 493 3.26 -8.76 14.76
N PHE A 494 3.50 -7.50 15.13
CA PHE A 494 4.37 -6.56 14.43
C PHE A 494 5.75 -7.17 14.11
N SER A 495 6.40 -7.79 15.11
CA SER A 495 7.71 -8.43 14.94
C SER A 495 7.69 -9.56 13.90
N LYS A 496 6.61 -10.34 13.82
CA LYS A 496 6.43 -11.36 12.77
C LYS A 496 6.28 -10.72 11.39
N GLY A 497 5.46 -9.67 11.29
CA GLY A 497 5.26 -8.92 10.05
C GLY A 497 6.55 -8.28 9.55
N MET A 498 7.36 -7.69 10.42
CA MET A 498 8.64 -7.08 10.04
C MET A 498 9.60 -8.09 9.39
N ASN A 499 9.59 -9.34 9.85
CA ASN A 499 10.43 -10.39 9.27
C ASN A 499 10.14 -10.61 7.78
N TYR A 500 8.92 -10.36 7.30
CA TYR A 500 8.54 -10.49 5.89
C TYR A 500 9.37 -9.56 4.98
N LEU A 501 9.55 -8.29 5.37
CA LEU A 501 10.30 -7.30 4.59
C LEU A 501 11.80 -7.65 4.48
N PHE A 502 12.33 -8.36 5.47
CA PHE A 502 13.75 -8.73 5.58
C PHE A 502 14.05 -10.21 5.28
N GLY A 503 13.14 -10.94 4.60
CA GLY A 503 13.43 -12.28 4.06
C GLY A 503 12.55 -13.43 4.54
N ASN A 504 11.66 -13.26 5.52
CA ASN A 504 10.66 -14.27 5.87
C ASN A 504 9.44 -14.20 4.92
N ASN A 505 9.68 -14.43 3.64
CA ASN A 505 8.69 -14.33 2.56
C ASN A 505 8.81 -15.49 1.56
N ALA A 506 8.02 -15.51 0.49
CA ALA A 506 7.99 -16.62 -0.47
C ALA A 506 9.28 -16.77 -1.32
N LEU A 507 10.20 -15.81 -1.23
CA LEU A 507 11.41 -15.70 -2.05
C LEU A 507 12.68 -15.94 -1.22
N SER A 508 12.61 -15.74 0.10
CA SER A 508 13.77 -15.68 1.00
C SER A 508 14.69 -14.48 0.72
N PHE A 509 14.10 -13.33 0.42
CA PHE A 509 14.79 -12.14 -0.09
C PHE A 509 14.45 -10.89 0.75
N SER A 510 15.41 -10.04 1.10
CA SER A 510 15.13 -8.76 1.75
C SER A 510 14.79 -7.69 0.72
N PHE A 511 13.61 -7.07 0.85
CA PHE A 511 13.16 -6.00 -0.04
C PHE A 511 13.80 -4.63 0.28
N VAL A 512 14.70 -4.58 1.26
CA VAL A 512 15.40 -3.35 1.67
C VAL A 512 16.85 -3.39 1.22
N SER A 513 17.30 -2.38 0.47
CA SER A 513 18.67 -2.36 -0.07
C SER A 513 19.72 -2.36 1.04
N GLY A 514 20.80 -3.10 0.83
CA GLY A 514 21.95 -3.16 1.74
C GLY A 514 21.71 -3.85 3.09
N HIS A 515 20.51 -4.36 3.37
CA HIS A 515 20.17 -4.99 4.65
C HIS A 515 19.65 -6.42 4.45
N GLY A 516 20.46 -7.39 4.84
CA GLY A 516 20.27 -8.83 4.58
C GLY A 516 21.43 -9.41 3.74
N GLU A 517 21.53 -10.73 3.70
CA GLU A 517 22.56 -11.46 2.93
C GLU A 517 22.17 -11.64 1.45
N ASP A 518 20.87 -11.59 1.16
CA ASP A 518 20.24 -11.67 -0.16
C ASP A 518 19.12 -10.62 -0.20
N ALA A 519 19.43 -9.46 -0.75
CA ALA A 519 18.70 -8.21 -0.56
C ALA A 519 18.67 -7.36 -1.85
N LEU A 520 17.76 -6.38 -1.92
CA LEU A 520 17.59 -5.44 -3.02
C LEU A 520 18.92 -4.82 -3.50
N THR A 521 19.25 -5.01 -4.78
CA THR A 521 20.47 -4.47 -5.40
C THR A 521 20.21 -3.51 -6.56
N GLN A 522 19.20 -3.76 -7.39
CA GLN A 522 18.99 -3.04 -8.66
C GLN A 522 17.54 -2.56 -8.82
N PRO A 523 17.06 -1.65 -7.94
CA PRO A 523 15.75 -1.05 -8.08
C PRO A 523 15.61 -0.28 -9.41
N HIS A 524 14.38 -0.16 -9.90
CA HIS A 524 14.05 0.74 -11.02
C HIS A 524 14.28 2.19 -10.59
N HIS A 525 15.45 2.75 -10.93
CA HIS A 525 15.82 4.12 -10.53
C HIS A 525 16.83 4.75 -11.49
N ARG A 526 16.56 5.97 -11.96
CA ARG A 526 17.36 6.69 -12.98
C ARG A 526 18.83 6.87 -12.62
N PHE A 527 19.13 7.30 -11.38
CA PHE A 527 20.50 7.50 -10.92
C PHE A 527 21.19 6.24 -10.35
N TRP A 528 20.51 5.38 -9.59
CA TRP A 528 21.09 4.16 -8.98
C TRP A 528 21.17 2.99 -9.97
N ALA A 529 21.68 3.27 -11.16
CA ALA A 529 21.62 2.41 -12.34
C ALA A 529 22.93 1.67 -12.65
N GLY A 530 23.72 1.32 -11.62
CA GLY A 530 24.98 0.59 -11.75
C GLY A 530 24.88 -0.75 -12.51
N ALA A 531 23.70 -1.38 -12.51
CA ALA A 531 23.39 -2.57 -13.30
C ALA A 531 23.46 -2.33 -14.83
N LEU A 532 23.09 -1.13 -15.30
CA LEU A 532 23.11 -0.76 -16.72
C LEU A 532 24.45 -0.15 -17.14
N ASN A 533 25.06 0.65 -16.26
CA ASN A 533 26.30 1.36 -16.56
C ASN A 533 27.10 1.61 -15.28
N GLY A 534 28.30 1.03 -15.19
CA GLY A 534 29.21 1.19 -14.04
C GLY A 534 29.79 2.60 -13.82
N SER A 535 29.33 3.61 -14.57
CA SER A 535 29.54 5.03 -14.28
C SER A 535 28.48 5.60 -13.31
N TYR A 536 27.37 4.89 -13.14
CA TYR A 536 26.29 5.18 -12.20
C TYR A 536 26.44 4.28 -10.95
N PRO A 537 26.05 4.75 -9.76
CA PRO A 537 26.13 3.95 -8.54
C PRO A 537 25.09 2.83 -8.49
N TRP A 538 25.35 1.84 -7.63
CA TRP A 538 24.32 0.93 -7.12
C TRP A 538 23.51 1.61 -6.02
N ALA A 539 22.33 1.09 -5.68
CA ALA A 539 21.51 1.66 -4.61
C ALA A 539 22.28 1.72 -3.27
N PRO A 540 22.20 2.82 -2.51
CA PRO A 540 22.68 2.86 -1.14
C PRO A 540 21.79 1.99 -0.22
N PRO A 541 22.27 1.58 0.97
CA PRO A 541 21.42 0.94 1.96
C PRO A 541 20.21 1.80 2.38
N GLY A 542 19.09 1.14 2.68
CA GLY A 542 17.89 1.75 3.27
C GLY A 542 16.69 2.01 2.35
N ALA A 543 16.73 1.64 1.07
CA ALA A 543 15.61 1.83 0.14
C ALA A 543 14.64 0.62 0.15
N LEU A 544 13.33 0.84 0.24
CA LEU A 544 12.30 -0.20 0.20
C LEU A 544 11.74 -0.38 -1.21
N SER A 545 11.93 -1.56 -1.79
CA SER A 545 11.32 -1.96 -3.05
C SER A 545 9.80 -2.18 -2.94
N GLY A 546 9.06 -1.90 -4.01
CA GLY A 546 7.60 -2.01 -4.06
C GLY A 546 7.06 -3.41 -3.72
N GLY A 547 7.81 -4.45 -4.07
CA GLY A 547 7.51 -5.83 -3.69
C GLY A 547 6.63 -6.58 -4.70
N PRO A 548 6.13 -7.77 -4.33
CA PRO A 548 5.47 -8.63 -5.29
C PRO A 548 4.14 -8.05 -5.78
N ASN A 549 3.99 -7.98 -7.10
CA ASN A 549 2.82 -7.44 -7.78
C ASN A 549 2.34 -8.44 -8.85
N SER A 550 1.16 -9.01 -8.62
CA SER A 550 0.55 -10.00 -9.50
C SER A 550 -0.10 -9.44 -10.77
N GLY A 551 -0.19 -8.11 -10.91
CA GLY A 551 -0.63 -7.43 -12.13
C GLY A 551 0.37 -7.50 -13.28
N LEU A 552 1.67 -7.68 -12.98
CA LEU A 552 2.76 -7.83 -13.96
C LEU A 552 2.74 -6.75 -15.06
N GLU A 553 2.64 -5.50 -14.62
CA GLU A 553 2.28 -4.35 -15.46
C GLU A 553 3.42 -3.84 -16.36
N ASP A 554 4.65 -4.33 -16.12
CA ASP A 554 5.84 -4.05 -16.94
C ASP A 554 6.30 -5.26 -17.78
N ASP A 555 6.96 -5.00 -18.92
CA ASP A 555 7.43 -6.04 -19.87
C ASP A 555 8.37 -7.07 -19.22
N THR A 556 9.18 -6.66 -18.23
CA THR A 556 10.15 -7.52 -17.53
C THR A 556 9.43 -8.48 -16.60
N ALA A 557 8.52 -7.97 -15.77
CA ALA A 557 7.66 -8.75 -14.88
C ALA A 557 6.76 -9.68 -15.68
N SER A 558 6.07 -9.19 -16.71
CA SER A 558 5.18 -9.97 -17.56
C SER A 558 5.90 -11.15 -18.24
N SER A 559 7.07 -10.89 -18.85
CA SER A 559 7.82 -11.92 -19.57
C SER A 559 8.54 -12.93 -18.67
N GLN A 560 9.01 -12.54 -17.49
CA GLN A 560 9.81 -13.40 -16.61
C GLN A 560 8.99 -14.06 -15.48
N LEU A 561 7.87 -13.45 -15.07
CA LEU A 561 7.07 -13.87 -13.93
C LEU A 561 5.66 -14.36 -14.32
N GLY A 562 5.25 -14.38 -15.59
CA GLY A 562 3.87 -14.71 -16.02
C GLY A 562 3.20 -15.98 -15.45
N GLY A 563 3.97 -16.93 -14.89
CA GLY A 563 3.44 -18.09 -14.16
C GLY A 563 3.12 -17.86 -12.67
N CYS A 564 3.43 -16.69 -12.11
CA CYS A 564 3.38 -16.41 -10.67
C CYS A 564 1.98 -16.05 -10.15
N VAL A 565 1.02 -15.71 -11.02
CA VAL A 565 -0.30 -15.15 -10.62
C VAL A 565 -1.09 -16.07 -9.68
N ALA A 566 -0.93 -17.40 -9.82
CA ALA A 566 -1.55 -18.38 -8.92
C ALA A 566 -0.80 -18.54 -7.56
N THR A 567 0.32 -17.87 -7.39
CA THR A 567 1.17 -17.80 -6.19
C THR A 567 1.68 -16.36 -6.02
N PRO A 568 0.80 -15.37 -5.83
CA PRO A 568 1.10 -13.95 -5.99
C PRO A 568 2.27 -13.44 -5.12
N ALA A 569 2.53 -14.06 -3.96
CA ALA A 569 3.67 -13.73 -3.11
C ALA A 569 5.06 -13.98 -3.77
N LYS A 570 5.09 -14.60 -4.95
CA LYS A 570 6.28 -14.86 -5.77
C LYS A 570 6.40 -13.96 -7.00
N CYS A 571 5.48 -13.01 -7.20
CA CYS A 571 5.46 -12.10 -8.35
C CYS A 571 6.42 -10.92 -8.20
N TYR A 572 7.71 -11.19 -8.01
CA TYR A 572 8.75 -10.17 -7.85
C TYR A 572 10.04 -10.58 -8.55
N ILE A 573 10.78 -9.60 -9.08
CA ILE A 573 12.12 -9.77 -9.60
C ILE A 573 13.00 -8.56 -9.22
N ASP A 574 14.15 -8.78 -8.60
CA ASP A 574 15.15 -7.70 -8.47
C ASP A 574 15.79 -7.47 -9.84
N SER A 575 15.18 -6.57 -10.62
CA SER A 575 15.62 -6.11 -11.93
C SER A 575 15.35 -4.62 -12.07
N ILE A 576 16.31 -3.88 -12.62
CA ILE A 576 16.18 -2.45 -12.87
C ILE A 576 15.14 -2.12 -13.95
N ASP A 577 14.83 -3.09 -14.82
CA ASP A 577 13.83 -2.93 -15.87
C ASP A 577 12.39 -3.29 -15.40
N SER A 578 12.20 -3.66 -14.13
CA SER A 578 10.86 -3.98 -13.58
C SER A 578 10.35 -2.89 -12.63
N TRP A 579 9.70 -1.86 -13.17
CA TRP A 579 9.09 -0.81 -12.34
C TRP A 579 7.89 -1.33 -11.54
N SER A 580 7.11 -2.28 -12.07
CA SER A 580 5.86 -2.71 -11.42
C SER A 580 6.08 -3.60 -10.18
N THR A 581 7.27 -4.20 -10.06
CA THR A 581 7.65 -5.02 -8.89
C THR A 581 8.83 -4.46 -8.09
N ASN A 582 9.70 -3.65 -8.73
CA ASN A 582 11.01 -3.30 -8.19
C ASN A 582 11.40 -1.81 -8.28
N GLU A 583 10.44 -0.91 -8.46
CA GLU A 583 10.68 0.51 -8.18
C GLU A 583 10.90 0.76 -6.67
N ILE A 584 11.18 2.00 -6.30
CA ILE A 584 11.33 2.54 -4.94
C ILE A 584 10.68 3.92 -4.91
N THR A 585 10.06 4.35 -3.81
CA THR A 585 9.46 5.70 -3.69
C THR A 585 9.37 6.20 -2.25
N ILE A 586 9.33 7.52 -2.09
CA ILE A 586 9.21 8.27 -0.82
C ILE A 586 8.07 7.80 0.09
N ASN A 587 6.94 7.32 -0.46
CA ASN A 587 5.80 6.88 0.36
C ASN A 587 6.05 5.51 1.00
N TRP A 588 6.75 4.62 0.29
CA TRP A 588 7.17 3.31 0.78
C TRP A 588 8.34 3.44 1.76
N ASN A 589 9.32 4.29 1.44
CA ASN A 589 10.45 4.54 2.33
C ASN A 589 10.05 5.24 3.64
N SER A 590 9.05 6.12 3.60
CA SER A 590 8.53 6.76 4.82
C SER A 590 7.72 5.77 5.67
N ALA A 591 7.04 4.79 5.05
CA ALA A 591 6.40 3.70 5.77
C ALA A 591 7.43 2.77 6.43
N LEU A 592 8.53 2.44 5.72
CA LEU A 592 9.65 1.68 6.26
C LEU A 592 10.28 2.38 7.48
N ALA A 593 10.59 3.68 7.35
CA ALA A 593 11.16 4.48 8.44
C ALA A 593 10.24 4.48 9.67
N TRP A 594 8.93 4.71 9.47
CA TRP A 594 7.94 4.71 10.54
C TRP A 594 7.95 3.40 11.34
N VAL A 595 7.92 2.24 10.66
CA VAL A 595 7.91 0.94 11.35
C VAL A 595 9.24 0.61 12.00
N LEU A 596 10.37 0.97 11.38
CA LEU A 596 11.69 0.79 11.99
C LEU A 596 11.86 1.61 13.27
N ALA A 597 11.31 2.83 13.33
CA ALA A 597 11.32 3.65 14.53
C ALA A 597 10.55 3.01 15.69
N PHE A 598 9.37 2.43 15.42
CA PHE A 598 8.67 1.65 16.44
C PHE A 598 9.50 0.46 16.91
N TYR A 599 10.12 -0.29 15.98
CA TYR A 599 10.83 -1.51 16.36
C TYR A 599 12.07 -1.21 17.21
N ASP A 600 12.79 -0.14 16.86
CA ASP A 600 13.93 0.38 17.62
C ASP A 600 13.51 0.91 19.01
N ASP A 601 12.37 1.61 19.12
CA ASP A 601 11.79 2.01 20.42
C ASP A 601 11.39 0.81 21.30
N TYR A 602 10.85 -0.25 20.70
CA TYR A 602 10.44 -1.46 21.42
C TYR A 602 11.63 -2.22 22.02
N ALA A 603 12.82 -2.13 21.41
CA ALA A 603 14.06 -2.64 22.00
C ALA A 603 14.38 -1.95 23.34
N ASP A 604 14.42 -0.62 23.35
CA ASP A 604 14.75 0.23 24.51
C ASP A 604 13.85 -0.05 25.73
N GLN A 605 12.53 -0.19 25.48
CA GLN A 605 11.54 -0.46 26.53
C GLN A 605 11.71 -1.85 27.16
N SER A 606 12.17 -2.82 26.38
CA SER A 606 12.43 -4.19 26.84
C SER A 606 13.68 -4.30 27.74
N GLY A 607 14.70 -3.47 27.50
CA GLY A 607 15.86 -3.34 28.39
C GLY A 607 15.48 -2.77 29.77
N SER A 608 14.59 -1.78 29.80
CA SER A 608 14.19 -1.09 31.03
C SER A 608 13.35 -1.95 31.99
N SER A 609 12.49 -2.82 31.47
CA SER A 609 11.62 -3.70 32.27
C SER A 609 12.36 -4.89 32.91
N SER A 610 13.51 -5.30 32.35
CA SER A 610 14.35 -6.36 32.93
C SER A 610 15.12 -5.92 34.19
N SER A 611 15.36 -4.63 34.36
CA SER A 611 16.17 -4.07 35.46
C SER A 611 15.40 -3.78 36.77
N SER A 612 14.07 -3.74 36.72
CA SER A 612 13.22 -3.27 37.83
C SER A 612 12.62 -4.39 38.71
N SER A 613 12.90 -5.66 38.40
CA SER A 613 12.30 -6.83 39.08
C SER A 613 13.19 -7.51 40.14
N SER A 614 14.35 -6.93 40.50
CA SER A 614 15.37 -7.60 41.34
C SER A 614 15.84 -6.84 42.59
N SER A 615 14.94 -6.16 43.33
CA SER A 615 15.26 -5.71 44.70
C SER A 615 14.06 -5.60 45.65
N SER A 616 13.59 -6.73 46.20
CA SER A 616 12.63 -6.71 47.32
C SER A 616 12.77 -7.90 48.28
N SER A 617 13.74 -7.86 49.20
CA SER A 617 13.56 -8.34 50.59
C SER A 617 14.80 -8.16 51.50
N SER A 618 14.55 -7.76 52.75
CA SER A 618 15.45 -7.79 53.95
C SER A 618 16.74 -6.92 53.94
N SER A 619 17.14 -6.24 55.03
CA SER A 619 16.47 -6.00 56.33
C SER A 619 17.18 -4.92 57.18
N SER A 620 16.40 -4.11 57.90
CA SER A 620 16.66 -3.49 59.22
C SER A 620 18.06 -2.92 59.60
N SER A 621 18.14 -1.59 59.65
CA SER A 621 18.68 -0.75 60.74
C SER A 621 20.02 -1.07 61.43
N SER A 622 20.97 -0.13 61.33
CA SER A 622 21.71 0.40 62.50
C SER A 622 22.39 1.74 62.17
N SER A 623 22.62 2.56 63.20
CA SER A 623 23.17 3.91 63.12
C SER A 623 24.58 3.97 63.72
N SER A 624 25.51 4.73 63.12
CA SER A 624 26.49 5.60 63.84
C SER A 624 27.53 6.29 62.93
N SER A 625 27.56 7.62 63.01
CA SER A 625 28.70 8.57 63.02
C SER A 625 30.10 8.25 62.43
N SER A 626 30.69 9.33 61.89
CA SER A 626 32.14 9.69 61.82
C SER A 626 33.06 8.91 60.86
N SER A 627 34.10 9.48 60.23
CA SER A 627 34.51 10.89 59.98
C SER A 627 35.73 10.90 59.04
N SER A 628 36.05 12.06 58.43
CA SER A 628 37.39 12.45 57.87
C SER A 628 37.98 11.61 56.71
N SER A 629 38.72 12.16 55.73
CA SER A 629 39.02 13.56 55.36
C SER A 629 39.82 13.62 54.04
N SER A 630 39.82 14.79 53.37
CA SER A 630 40.94 15.38 52.58
C SER A 630 41.48 14.64 51.33
N SER A 631 41.88 15.29 50.23
CA SER A 631 41.86 16.73 49.87
C SER A 631 42.34 16.98 48.43
N GLY A 632 41.76 18.01 47.78
CA GLY A 632 42.51 18.99 46.97
C GLY A 632 42.39 18.87 45.44
N SER A 633 42.31 19.95 44.65
CA SER A 633 42.25 21.39 44.98
C SER A 633 41.64 22.23 43.84
N SER A 634 41.07 23.39 44.21
CA SER A 634 40.79 24.64 43.46
C SER A 634 41.36 24.81 42.03
N SER A 635 40.71 25.53 41.10
CA SER A 635 40.33 26.97 41.17
C SER A 635 39.29 27.33 40.09
N SER A 636 38.15 28.00 40.38
CA SER A 636 37.92 29.48 40.40
C SER A 636 38.21 30.21 39.06
N SER A 637 37.41 31.16 38.54
CA SER A 637 36.13 31.78 38.98
C SER A 637 35.75 32.93 38.03
N SER A 638 34.47 33.16 37.77
CA SER A 638 33.92 34.54 37.60
C SER A 638 32.39 34.53 37.51
N SER A 639 31.74 35.20 38.46
CA SER A 639 30.32 35.55 38.40
C SER A 639 30.16 37.02 38.03
N SER A 640 29.09 37.34 37.30
CA SER A 640 28.59 38.71 37.17
C SER A 640 27.07 38.68 37.14
N SER A 641 26.46 39.15 38.22
CA SER A 641 25.02 39.26 38.39
C SER A 641 24.55 40.69 38.14
N SER A 642 23.36 40.84 37.56
CA SER A 642 22.60 42.10 37.55
C SER A 642 21.12 41.81 37.71
N SER A 643 20.56 42.27 38.82
CA SER A 643 19.19 42.03 39.29
C SER A 643 18.33 43.29 39.23
N SER A 644 17.05 43.17 38.85
CA SER A 644 15.92 44.02 39.27
C SER A 644 14.61 43.38 38.78
N THR A 645 13.73 42.81 39.61
CA THR A 645 12.65 43.47 40.41
C THR A 645 11.68 44.33 39.60
N SER A 646 10.35 44.32 39.77
CA SER A 646 9.38 43.40 40.41
C SER A 646 8.01 44.12 40.44
N SER A 647 6.89 43.46 40.15
CA SER A 647 5.57 43.96 40.59
C SER A 647 4.49 42.87 40.56
N THR A 648 4.25 42.25 41.70
CA THR A 648 3.01 41.52 42.00
C THR A 648 2.03 42.45 42.73
N SER A 649 0.73 42.32 42.43
CA SER A 649 -0.34 42.81 43.31
C SER A 649 -1.57 41.91 43.21
N SER A 650 -1.74 41.06 44.22
CA SER A 650 -3.02 40.48 44.66
C SER A 650 -3.92 41.61 45.25
N SER A 651 -5.23 41.46 45.52
CA SER A 651 -5.98 40.27 45.98
C SER A 651 -7.52 40.43 45.90
N SER A 652 -8.23 39.34 46.26
CA SER A 652 -9.50 39.30 47.05
C SER A 652 -10.87 39.69 46.44
N SER A 653 -11.56 38.68 45.89
CA SER A 653 -12.82 38.07 46.41
C SER A 653 -13.94 38.91 47.10
N SER A 654 -15.20 38.78 46.61
CA SER A 654 -16.39 38.46 47.46
C SER A 654 -17.70 38.16 46.68
N SER A 655 -18.09 36.89 46.67
CA SER A 655 -19.44 36.25 46.73
C SER A 655 -20.80 36.99 46.58
N SER A 656 -21.75 36.28 45.94
CA SER A 656 -23.23 36.20 46.15
C SER A 656 -24.13 37.40 45.72
N SER A 657 -25.40 37.25 45.27
CA SER A 657 -26.36 36.11 45.35
C SER A 657 -27.48 36.12 44.28
N SER A 658 -28.03 34.91 44.07
CA SER A 658 -29.28 34.42 43.43
C SER A 658 -30.50 35.32 43.15
N THR A 659 -31.20 35.01 42.05
CA THR A 659 -32.69 34.95 41.95
C THR A 659 -33.13 33.80 41.03
N SER A 660 -34.37 33.30 41.21
CA SER A 660 -34.85 32.00 40.70
C SER A 660 -36.30 32.02 40.21
N SER A 661 -36.61 31.27 39.15
CA SER A 661 -37.98 30.84 38.76
C SER A 661 -37.91 29.52 37.95
N THR A 662 -38.20 28.35 38.53
CA THR A 662 -39.45 27.56 38.36
C THR A 662 -39.82 27.24 36.90
N SER A 663 -39.71 26.01 36.34
CA SER A 663 -40.06 24.63 36.75
C SER A 663 -41.40 24.11 36.19
N SER A 664 -41.35 23.07 35.36
CA SER A 664 -42.43 22.08 35.18
C SER A 664 -41.83 20.73 34.72
N SER A 665 -42.48 19.64 35.09
CA SER A 665 -41.87 18.30 35.19
C SER A 665 -42.87 17.17 34.97
N SER A 666 -42.46 16.11 34.25
CA SER A 666 -43.08 14.77 34.28
C SER A 666 -42.17 13.78 33.53
N SER A 667 -41.41 12.93 34.22
CA SER A 667 -41.82 11.60 34.75
C SER A 667 -41.93 10.53 33.63
N SER A 668 -40.89 9.74 33.33
CA SER A 668 -40.32 8.61 34.11
C SER A 668 -41.05 7.26 33.92
N SER A 669 -40.34 6.27 33.37
CA SER A 669 -40.42 4.88 33.84
C SER A 669 -39.21 4.06 33.38
N SER A 670 -38.49 3.52 34.35
CA SER A 670 -37.37 2.59 34.20
C SER A 670 -37.83 1.13 34.14
N SER A 671 -37.08 0.26 33.47
CA SER A 671 -37.00 -1.15 33.83
C SER A 671 -35.59 -1.70 33.59
N SER A 672 -35.15 -2.61 34.46
CA SER A 672 -33.77 -3.07 34.57
C SER A 672 -33.73 -4.52 35.07
N SER A 673 -32.96 -5.40 34.41
CA SER A 673 -32.67 -6.74 34.95
C SER A 673 -31.46 -7.43 34.30
N SER A 674 -30.31 -7.30 34.96
CA SER A 674 -29.30 -8.35 35.25
C SER A 674 -29.15 -9.60 34.35
N SER A 675 -28.01 -9.65 33.64
CA SER A 675 -27.02 -10.75 33.51
C SER A 675 -27.30 -12.19 34.00
N SER A 676 -27.04 -13.19 33.15
CA SER A 676 -26.29 -14.43 33.49
C SER A 676 -25.84 -15.20 32.22
N SER A 677 -25.00 -16.24 32.37
CA SER A 677 -24.04 -16.74 31.37
C SER A 677 -24.43 -17.99 30.55
N SER A 678 -23.81 -18.10 29.36
CA SER A 678 -23.38 -19.33 28.63
C SER A 678 -24.40 -20.39 28.19
N SER A 679 -24.56 -20.59 26.87
CA SER A 679 -24.35 -21.87 26.12
C SER A 679 -24.99 -21.85 24.71
N SER A 680 -24.47 -22.68 23.80
CA SER A 680 -24.82 -22.70 22.37
C SER A 680 -26.25 -23.19 22.08
N GLY A 681 -27.00 -22.47 21.24
CA GLY A 681 -28.34 -22.88 20.81
C GLY A 681 -28.88 -22.07 19.62
N ASN A 682 -29.48 -22.75 18.65
CA ASN A 682 -29.97 -22.18 17.39
C ASN A 682 -31.16 -21.23 17.62
N THR A 683 -31.04 -19.94 17.27
CA THR A 683 -32.08 -18.93 17.49
C THR A 683 -33.12 -18.93 16.38
N SER A 684 -34.38 -19.22 16.70
CA SER A 684 -35.51 -18.97 15.82
C SER A 684 -35.87 -17.48 15.83
N GLY A 685 -35.96 -16.86 14.66
CA GLY A 685 -36.32 -15.46 14.50
C GLY A 685 -37.81 -15.21 14.78
N ASN A 686 -38.11 -14.10 15.45
CA ASN A 686 -39.48 -13.58 15.56
C ASN A 686 -39.78 -12.67 14.37
N CYS A 687 -40.59 -13.15 13.42
CA CYS A 687 -40.87 -12.45 12.16
C CYS A 687 -42.08 -11.49 12.23
N ALA A 688 -42.60 -11.19 13.42
CA ALA A 688 -43.75 -10.30 13.59
C ALA A 688 -43.41 -8.85 13.19
N GLY A 689 -44.06 -8.35 12.12
CA GLY A 689 -43.90 -6.97 11.64
C GLY A 689 -42.81 -6.77 10.58
N VAL A 690 -42.15 -7.83 10.13
CA VAL A 690 -41.17 -7.78 9.03
C VAL A 690 -41.88 -7.94 7.68
N ASN A 691 -41.42 -7.22 6.66
CA ASN A 691 -41.99 -7.27 5.31
C ASN A 691 -41.80 -8.65 4.65
N GLU A 692 -42.85 -9.24 4.08
CA GLU A 692 -42.78 -10.50 3.34
C GLU A 692 -42.61 -10.26 1.83
N TYR A 693 -41.59 -10.86 1.20
CA TYR A 693 -41.30 -10.71 -0.23
C TYR A 693 -42.49 -11.16 -1.10
N PRO A 694 -42.92 -10.38 -2.11
CA PRO A 694 -42.20 -9.29 -2.78
C PRO A 694 -42.51 -7.86 -2.28
N ASN A 695 -42.97 -7.68 -1.04
CA ASN A 695 -43.25 -6.35 -0.49
C ASN A 695 -41.95 -5.69 0.00
N TRP A 696 -41.20 -5.09 -0.92
CA TRP A 696 -39.94 -4.39 -0.66
C TRP A 696 -39.98 -3.36 0.48
N THR A 697 -38.85 -3.17 1.15
CA THR A 697 -38.70 -2.28 2.32
C THR A 697 -38.35 -0.85 1.93
N ALA A 698 -37.69 -0.64 0.78
CA ALA A 698 -37.19 0.66 0.35
C ALA A 698 -37.53 1.01 -1.12
N ARG A 699 -37.29 2.27 -1.47
CA ARG A 699 -37.63 2.94 -2.74
C ARG A 699 -36.57 3.98 -3.09
N ASP A 700 -36.25 4.14 -4.37
CA ASP A 700 -35.12 4.98 -4.80
C ASP A 700 -35.32 6.49 -4.54
N TRP A 701 -36.57 6.94 -4.37
CA TRP A 701 -36.90 8.33 -4.10
C TRP A 701 -38.26 8.49 -3.40
N SER A 702 -38.47 9.64 -2.75
CA SER A 702 -39.67 9.93 -1.97
C SER A 702 -40.93 10.05 -2.85
N GLY A 703 -41.74 8.99 -2.87
CA GLY A 703 -42.94 8.87 -3.71
C GLY A 703 -42.86 7.79 -4.78
N GLY A 704 -41.67 7.20 -4.98
CA GLY A 704 -41.48 6.04 -5.86
C GLY A 704 -42.09 4.74 -5.32
N PRO A 705 -42.23 3.70 -6.17
CA PRO A 705 -42.64 2.37 -5.73
C PRO A 705 -41.57 1.74 -4.84
N TYR A 706 -41.99 0.90 -3.88
CA TYR A 706 -41.07 0.07 -3.12
C TYR A 706 -40.57 -1.06 -4.04
N ASN A 707 -39.25 -1.12 -4.27
CA ASN A 707 -38.63 -1.93 -5.31
C ASN A 707 -37.30 -2.61 -4.90
N HIS A 708 -36.74 -2.30 -3.73
CA HIS A 708 -35.48 -2.87 -3.24
C HIS A 708 -35.46 -3.01 -1.71
N ALA A 709 -34.40 -3.62 -1.19
CA ALA A 709 -34.00 -3.58 0.22
C ALA A 709 -32.60 -2.97 0.35
N ASN A 710 -32.38 -2.15 1.38
CA ASN A 710 -31.08 -1.55 1.69
C ASN A 710 -30.27 -2.39 2.68
N ALA A 711 -28.98 -2.09 2.84
CA ALA A 711 -28.14 -2.70 3.87
C ALA A 711 -28.82 -2.63 5.26
N GLY A 712 -28.98 -3.79 5.91
CA GLY A 712 -29.65 -3.92 7.20
C GLY A 712 -31.17 -4.16 7.14
N ASP A 713 -31.84 -3.96 6.00
CA ASP A 713 -33.27 -4.21 5.87
C ASP A 713 -33.58 -5.71 6.04
N GLN A 714 -34.63 -6.02 6.80
CA GLN A 714 -35.07 -7.39 7.04
C GLN A 714 -36.31 -7.72 6.21
N MET A 715 -36.31 -8.91 5.60
CA MET A 715 -37.43 -9.44 4.83
C MET A 715 -37.66 -10.93 5.11
N VAL A 716 -38.93 -11.33 5.13
CA VAL A 716 -39.34 -12.74 5.22
C VAL A 716 -39.53 -13.30 3.82
N TYR A 717 -38.95 -14.46 3.56
CA TYR A 717 -39.24 -15.26 2.38
C TYR A 717 -39.29 -16.74 2.73
N GLN A 718 -40.34 -17.44 2.30
CA GLN A 718 -40.56 -18.87 2.57
C GLN A 718 -40.42 -19.25 4.07
N ASN A 719 -41.04 -18.47 4.96
CA ASN A 719 -40.98 -18.65 6.43
C ASN A 719 -39.54 -18.61 7.01
N THR A 720 -38.62 -17.94 6.33
CA THR A 720 -37.25 -17.69 6.77
C THR A 720 -37.00 -16.18 6.78
N LEU A 721 -36.35 -15.69 7.84
CA LEU A 721 -35.97 -14.29 7.98
C LEU A 721 -34.61 -14.08 7.33
N TYR A 722 -34.50 -13.06 6.48
CA TYR A 722 -33.26 -12.64 5.86
C TYR A 722 -33.00 -11.16 6.16
N GLN A 723 -31.73 -10.79 6.25
CA GLN A 723 -31.27 -9.41 6.30
C GLN A 723 -30.44 -9.11 5.06
N ALA A 724 -30.71 -8.00 4.39
CA ALA A 724 -29.91 -7.55 3.27
C ALA A 724 -28.53 -7.07 3.77
N ASN A 725 -27.46 -7.59 3.17
CA ASN A 725 -26.08 -7.21 3.50
C ASN A 725 -25.69 -5.86 2.86
N TRP A 726 -26.25 -5.56 1.69
CA TRP A 726 -26.11 -4.32 0.94
C TRP A 726 -27.39 -4.09 0.10
N TYR A 727 -27.44 -3.01 -0.69
CA TYR A 727 -28.55 -2.73 -1.60
C TYR A 727 -28.85 -3.95 -2.51
N THR A 728 -30.10 -4.39 -2.54
CA THR A 728 -30.50 -5.56 -3.34
C THR A 728 -31.95 -5.49 -3.85
N THR A 729 -32.13 -5.97 -5.08
CA THR A 729 -33.42 -6.19 -5.73
C THR A 729 -33.70 -7.68 -5.98
N THR A 730 -32.89 -8.58 -5.39
CA THR A 730 -32.96 -10.03 -5.61
C THR A 730 -33.78 -10.73 -4.53
N VAL A 731 -34.32 -11.92 -4.84
CA VAL A 731 -35.20 -12.66 -3.92
C VAL A 731 -34.46 -13.00 -2.62
N PRO A 732 -35.04 -12.78 -1.42
CA PRO A 732 -34.32 -13.04 -0.17
C PRO A 732 -33.80 -14.47 -0.05
N GLY A 733 -32.49 -14.59 0.16
CA GLY A 733 -31.77 -15.87 0.22
C GLY A 733 -31.39 -16.49 -1.13
N SER A 734 -31.55 -15.78 -2.25
CA SER A 734 -31.15 -16.28 -3.57
C SER A 734 -29.67 -16.11 -3.91
N ASP A 735 -28.96 -15.21 -3.22
CA ASP A 735 -27.54 -14.91 -3.41
C ASP A 735 -26.90 -14.36 -2.11
N ALA A 736 -25.64 -13.92 -2.19
CA ALA A 736 -24.88 -13.39 -1.07
C ALA A 736 -25.34 -12.01 -0.55
N SER A 737 -26.23 -11.30 -1.26
CA SER A 737 -26.80 -10.03 -0.77
C SER A 737 -27.75 -10.24 0.42
N TRP A 738 -28.07 -11.49 0.78
CA TRP A 738 -28.93 -11.84 1.90
C TRP A 738 -28.26 -12.74 2.93
N PHE A 739 -28.19 -12.30 4.17
CA PHE A 739 -27.81 -13.11 5.32
C PHE A 739 -29.05 -13.83 5.88
N ASN A 740 -28.98 -15.16 6.03
CA ASN A 740 -30.06 -15.97 6.59
C ASN A 740 -30.06 -15.90 8.13
N MET A 741 -31.08 -15.29 8.70
CA MET A 741 -31.25 -15.11 10.16
C MET A 741 -32.02 -16.27 10.83
N GLY A 742 -32.44 -17.28 10.07
CA GLY A 742 -33.14 -18.46 10.56
C GLY A 742 -34.66 -18.45 10.32
N ALA A 743 -35.29 -19.58 10.66
CA ALA A 743 -36.71 -19.81 10.42
C ALA A 743 -37.62 -19.02 11.39
N CYS A 744 -38.73 -18.51 10.85
CA CYS A 744 -39.81 -17.87 11.60
C CYS A 744 -40.52 -18.90 12.49
N GLY A 745 -40.39 -18.75 13.80
CA GLY A 745 -40.95 -19.69 14.78
C GLY A 745 -42.45 -19.54 14.98
N GLY A 746 -43.24 -20.49 14.46
CA GLY A 746 -44.70 -20.50 14.60
C GLY A 746 -45.24 -21.73 15.35
N THR A 747 -45.96 -21.52 16.45
CA THR A 747 -46.83 -22.55 17.04
C THR A 747 -48.03 -22.80 16.12
N GLY A 748 -48.22 -24.04 15.66
CA GLY A 748 -49.30 -24.41 14.72
C GLY A 748 -50.72 -24.38 15.33
N SER A 749 -51.77 -24.83 14.65
CA SER A 749 -51.81 -25.64 13.42
C SER A 749 -53.18 -25.56 12.71
N SER A 750 -53.20 -26.05 11.47
CA SER A 750 -54.25 -26.89 10.86
C SER A 750 -55.53 -26.30 10.22
N SER A 751 -55.72 -26.82 9.01
CA SER A 751 -56.98 -27.25 8.36
C SER A 751 -57.56 -26.38 7.24
N SER A 752 -58.06 -27.07 6.22
CA SER A 752 -58.25 -26.63 4.84
C SER A 752 -59.73 -26.60 4.42
N SER A 753 -59.98 -26.20 3.17
CA SER A 753 -61.27 -25.95 2.50
C SER A 753 -61.88 -24.56 2.81
N SER A 754 -62.38 -23.80 1.82
CA SER A 754 -63.15 -24.26 0.66
C SER A 754 -63.14 -23.31 -0.57
N SER A 755 -63.44 -23.92 -1.72
CA SER A 755 -64.09 -23.43 -2.96
C SER A 755 -64.85 -22.09 -2.93
N SER A 756 -65.12 -21.36 -4.04
CA SER A 756 -64.79 -21.45 -5.48
C SER A 756 -65.38 -20.26 -6.26
N SER A 757 -64.93 -20.01 -7.50
CA SER A 757 -65.59 -19.28 -8.62
C SER A 757 -67.08 -18.89 -8.46
N SER A 758 -67.52 -17.66 -8.79
CA SER A 758 -67.74 -17.11 -10.16
C SER A 758 -68.10 -15.59 -10.04
N THR A 759 -68.24 -14.70 -11.05
CA THR A 759 -68.79 -14.82 -12.44
C THR A 759 -68.55 -13.51 -13.25
N SER A 760 -68.60 -13.57 -14.60
CA SER A 760 -69.02 -12.50 -15.57
C SER A 760 -68.32 -11.11 -15.56
N SER A 761 -67.60 -10.66 -16.61
CA SER A 761 -68.05 -10.20 -17.96
C SER A 761 -68.91 -8.90 -17.93
N SER A 762 -68.78 -7.88 -18.80
CA SER A 762 -68.02 -7.68 -20.06
C SER A 762 -68.10 -6.22 -20.56
N SER A 763 -67.37 -5.88 -21.64
CA SER A 763 -67.69 -4.86 -22.69
C SER A 763 -67.74 -3.34 -22.34
N SER A 764 -67.38 -2.38 -23.22
CA SER A 764 -66.70 -2.40 -24.55
C SER A 764 -66.50 -0.99 -25.17
N SER A 765 -65.40 -0.78 -25.93
CA SER A 765 -65.28 0.09 -27.15
C SER A 765 -65.56 1.62 -27.01
N SER A 766 -65.14 2.56 -27.88
CA SER A 766 -64.73 2.64 -29.32
C SER A 766 -64.02 4.02 -29.56
N SER A 767 -63.37 4.41 -30.67
CA SER A 767 -62.77 3.78 -31.88
C SER A 767 -62.00 4.81 -32.74
N GLY A 768 -60.91 4.41 -33.42
CA GLY A 768 -60.27 5.14 -34.54
C GLY A 768 -59.07 6.05 -34.19
N GLY A 769 -58.06 6.27 -35.05
CA GLY A 769 -57.75 5.64 -36.35
C GLY A 769 -56.91 6.52 -37.30
N SER A 770 -55.74 6.04 -37.75
CA SER A 770 -54.86 6.62 -38.80
C SER A 770 -54.21 7.99 -38.47
N SER A 771 -53.13 8.50 -39.11
CA SER A 771 -52.43 8.09 -40.34
C SER A 771 -50.95 8.56 -40.38
N SER A 772 -50.05 7.68 -40.84
CA SER A 772 -48.98 7.85 -41.86
C SER A 772 -48.39 9.23 -42.26
N SER A 773 -47.05 9.30 -42.30
CA SER A 773 -46.14 9.78 -43.40
C SER A 773 -44.80 10.23 -42.77
N SER A 774 -43.60 9.80 -43.14
CA SER A 774 -42.93 9.47 -44.42
C SER A 774 -42.31 10.67 -45.15
N SER A 775 -40.99 10.85 -45.00
CA SER A 775 -40.12 11.37 -46.07
C SER A 775 -38.66 10.97 -45.81
N SER A 776 -38.28 9.84 -46.38
CA SER A 776 -36.90 9.59 -46.78
C SER A 776 -36.56 10.42 -48.02
N SER A 777 -35.30 10.80 -48.22
CA SER A 777 -34.58 10.73 -49.52
C SER A 777 -33.24 11.49 -49.47
N SER A 778 -32.20 11.09 -50.21
CA SER A 778 -31.89 9.79 -50.82
C SER A 778 -30.50 9.86 -51.46
N SER A 779 -29.76 8.74 -51.42
CA SER A 779 -29.02 8.11 -52.52
C SER A 779 -28.01 8.93 -53.36
N SER A 780 -26.96 8.35 -53.94
CA SER A 780 -26.90 7.24 -54.90
C SER A 780 -25.43 7.12 -55.36
N SER A 781 -24.88 6.08 -56.00
CA SER A 781 -25.34 4.79 -56.56
C SER A 781 -24.08 3.96 -56.86
N SER A 782 -23.97 2.68 -56.49
CA SER A 782 -24.07 1.46 -57.35
C SER A 782 -23.31 1.53 -58.71
N SER A 783 -22.65 0.48 -59.21
CA SER A 783 -23.04 -0.96 -59.33
C SER A 783 -21.77 -1.82 -59.59
N SER A 784 -21.71 -3.17 -59.64
CA SER A 784 -22.67 -4.28 -59.81
C SER A 784 -21.97 -5.62 -59.42
N ASN A 785 -22.60 -6.58 -58.72
CA ASN A 785 -23.33 -7.77 -59.24
C ASN A 785 -22.46 -8.78 -60.06
N SER A 786 -22.53 -10.12 -59.91
CA SER A 786 -23.38 -11.03 -59.07
C SER A 786 -22.88 -12.50 -59.10
N SER A 787 -23.25 -13.33 -58.08
CA SER A 787 -23.67 -14.77 -58.12
C SER A 787 -22.80 -15.88 -58.80
N SER A 788 -22.83 -17.19 -58.45
CA SER A 788 -23.28 -17.99 -57.29
C SER A 788 -23.00 -19.50 -57.53
N SER A 789 -22.69 -20.29 -56.48
CA SER A 789 -22.99 -21.74 -56.20
C SER A 789 -23.36 -22.74 -57.34
N SER A 790 -23.03 -24.04 -57.35
CA SER A 790 -22.33 -24.96 -56.42
C SER A 790 -22.38 -26.42 -56.95
N SER A 791 -21.39 -27.29 -56.69
CA SER A 791 -21.57 -28.72 -56.26
C SER A 791 -20.26 -29.56 -56.16
N SER A 792 -20.32 -30.57 -55.28
CA SER A 792 -19.36 -31.63 -54.88
C SER A 792 -18.77 -32.52 -56.01
N SER A 793 -17.64 -33.25 -55.87
CA SER A 793 -16.68 -33.46 -54.75
C SER A 793 -15.38 -34.23 -55.17
N SER A 794 -14.36 -34.18 -54.29
CA SER A 794 -13.33 -35.22 -54.01
C SER A 794 -11.95 -35.27 -54.75
N SER A 795 -10.92 -35.65 -53.95
CA SER A 795 -9.54 -36.05 -54.29
C SER A 795 -8.49 -34.96 -54.64
N SER A 796 -7.19 -35.31 -54.57
CA SER A 796 -6.15 -34.49 -53.88
C SER A 796 -4.96 -33.95 -54.71
N SER A 797 -4.34 -32.88 -54.16
CA SER A 797 -3.00 -32.26 -54.43
C SER A 797 -2.75 -31.62 -55.81
N SER A 798 -2.41 -30.33 -55.93
CA SER A 798 -1.10 -29.74 -55.52
C SER A 798 -0.97 -28.22 -55.86
N SER A 799 0.04 -27.55 -55.27
CA SER A 799 0.70 -26.26 -55.63
C SER A 799 -0.03 -24.89 -55.64
N SER A 800 0.26 -24.07 -54.60
CA SER A 800 0.64 -22.63 -54.57
C SER A 800 0.00 -21.57 -55.51
N SER A 801 -0.70 -20.57 -54.95
CA SER A 801 -0.20 -19.18 -54.74
C SER A 801 -1.28 -18.19 -54.23
N SER A 802 -0.81 -17.05 -53.70
CA SER A 802 -1.44 -16.08 -52.77
C SER A 802 -2.48 -15.07 -53.30
N SER A 803 -3.29 -14.54 -52.35
CA SER A 803 -3.83 -13.16 -52.19
C SER A 803 -5.36 -13.09 -52.00
N GLY A 804 -5.92 -12.29 -51.09
CA GLY A 804 -5.29 -11.56 -49.97
C GLY A 804 -6.35 -11.11 -48.97
N GLY A 805 -6.24 -11.58 -47.72
CA GLY A 805 -6.89 -10.94 -46.57
C GLY A 805 -5.93 -9.92 -45.95
N SER A 806 -6.43 -9.04 -45.09
CA SER A 806 -5.58 -8.11 -44.32
C SER A 806 -4.45 -8.89 -43.66
N ALA A 807 -3.22 -8.47 -43.90
CA ALA A 807 -2.03 -9.06 -43.29
C ALA A 807 -2.06 -8.99 -41.75
N VAL A 808 -2.80 -8.02 -41.22
CA VAL A 808 -2.93 -7.74 -39.80
C VAL A 808 -4.06 -8.57 -39.19
N SER A 809 -3.79 -9.23 -38.07
CA SER A 809 -4.79 -9.85 -37.19
C SER A 809 -4.84 -9.15 -35.83
N CYS A 810 -5.97 -9.25 -35.14
CA CYS A 810 -6.13 -8.80 -33.77
C CYS A 810 -6.68 -9.95 -32.89
N GLU A 811 -6.14 -10.14 -31.70
CA GLU A 811 -6.56 -11.19 -30.76
C GLU A 811 -6.52 -10.67 -29.31
N VAL A 812 -7.54 -10.99 -28.51
CA VAL A 812 -7.54 -10.71 -27.06
C VAL A 812 -6.85 -11.87 -26.36
N THR A 813 -5.60 -11.67 -25.96
CA THR A 813 -4.72 -12.72 -25.41
C THR A 813 -4.79 -12.84 -23.89
N TYR A 814 -5.29 -11.79 -23.21
CA TYR A 814 -5.60 -11.82 -21.79
C TYR A 814 -6.96 -11.16 -21.56
N PHE A 815 -7.80 -11.77 -20.73
CA PHE A 815 -9.06 -11.20 -20.26
C PHE A 815 -9.29 -11.70 -18.84
N ASN A 816 -8.94 -10.87 -17.86
CA ASN A 816 -9.21 -11.08 -16.45
C ASN A 816 -10.43 -10.27 -16.04
N TYR A 817 -11.25 -10.85 -15.17
CA TYR A 817 -12.62 -10.41 -14.99
C TYR A 817 -13.14 -10.69 -13.58
N TRP A 818 -13.70 -9.67 -12.94
CA TRP A 818 -14.29 -9.74 -11.60
C TRP A 818 -15.56 -8.87 -11.52
N VAL A 819 -16.29 -8.96 -10.40
CA VAL A 819 -17.66 -8.43 -10.28
C VAL A 819 -17.77 -6.92 -10.53
N SER A 820 -16.73 -6.14 -10.19
CA SER A 820 -16.70 -4.68 -10.34
C SER A 820 -15.81 -4.18 -11.48
N GLY A 821 -15.07 -5.05 -12.17
CA GLY A 821 -14.08 -4.61 -13.15
C GLY A 821 -13.43 -5.72 -13.98
N TYR A 822 -12.61 -5.31 -14.93
CA TYR A 822 -11.90 -6.21 -15.83
C TYR A 822 -10.56 -5.61 -16.27
N GLN A 823 -9.66 -6.47 -16.74
CA GLN A 823 -8.39 -6.11 -17.37
C GLN A 823 -8.20 -6.98 -18.61
N LEU A 824 -7.75 -6.41 -19.73
CA LEU A 824 -7.46 -7.19 -20.93
C LEU A 824 -6.20 -6.73 -21.66
N ASN A 825 -5.56 -7.68 -22.34
CA ASN A 825 -4.48 -7.42 -23.30
C ASN A 825 -4.89 -7.91 -24.69
N VAL A 826 -4.40 -7.20 -25.69
CA VAL A 826 -4.70 -7.36 -27.11
C VAL A 826 -3.40 -7.36 -27.89
N GLU A 827 -3.24 -8.35 -28.78
CA GLU A 827 -2.13 -8.41 -29.73
C GLU A 827 -2.60 -7.99 -31.12
N VAL A 828 -1.80 -7.17 -31.79
CA VAL A 828 -1.96 -6.79 -33.20
C VAL A 828 -0.76 -7.31 -33.98
N SER A 829 -0.98 -8.31 -34.82
CA SER A 829 0.09 -9.10 -35.48
C SER A 829 0.09 -8.89 -36.99
N ASN A 830 1.23 -8.50 -37.57
CA ASN A 830 1.40 -8.38 -39.03
C ASN A 830 1.93 -9.70 -39.63
N ASN A 831 1.00 -10.55 -40.05
CA ASN A 831 1.25 -11.83 -40.73
C ASN A 831 1.58 -11.67 -42.23
N GLY A 832 1.81 -10.44 -42.71
CA GLY A 832 2.16 -10.14 -44.09
C GLY A 832 3.66 -10.12 -44.35
N ASN A 833 4.02 -9.94 -45.63
CA ASN A 833 5.41 -9.91 -46.10
C ASN A 833 5.99 -8.49 -46.18
N THR A 834 5.27 -7.47 -45.71
CA THR A 834 5.64 -6.05 -45.75
C THR A 834 5.26 -5.38 -44.44
N ALA A 835 6.09 -4.46 -43.94
CA ALA A 835 5.76 -3.66 -42.76
C ALA A 835 4.50 -2.79 -43.01
N ILE A 836 3.70 -2.58 -41.96
CA ILE A 836 2.60 -1.60 -41.93
C ILE A 836 3.03 -0.38 -41.11
N SER A 837 2.49 0.80 -41.43
CA SER A 837 2.82 2.07 -40.77
C SER A 837 1.55 2.71 -40.19
N GLY A 838 0.95 2.03 -39.23
CA GLY A 838 -0.30 2.37 -38.56
C GLY A 838 -1.22 1.16 -38.43
N TRP A 839 -2.01 1.10 -37.37
CA TRP A 839 -3.04 0.09 -37.14
C TRP A 839 -4.21 0.66 -36.34
N ASN A 840 -5.40 0.11 -36.63
CA ASN A 840 -6.64 0.42 -35.92
C ASN A 840 -7.43 -0.89 -35.77
N VAL A 841 -7.96 -1.14 -34.58
CA VAL A 841 -8.75 -2.32 -34.25
C VAL A 841 -9.98 -1.93 -33.43
N VAL A 842 -11.06 -2.67 -33.56
CA VAL A 842 -12.27 -2.53 -32.73
C VAL A 842 -12.42 -3.76 -31.85
N LEU A 843 -12.55 -3.52 -30.56
CA LEU A 843 -13.07 -4.49 -29.60
C LEU A 843 -14.57 -4.30 -29.43
N ASN A 844 -15.34 -5.38 -29.50
CA ASN A 844 -16.77 -5.38 -29.27
C ASN A 844 -17.09 -6.17 -28.00
N PHE A 845 -17.63 -5.45 -27.01
CA PHE A 845 -17.96 -5.92 -25.66
C PHE A 845 -19.39 -6.46 -25.56
N GLY A 846 -20.28 -6.07 -26.47
CA GLY A 846 -21.73 -6.37 -26.40
C GLY A 846 -22.50 -5.52 -25.38
N GLU A 847 -21.80 -4.90 -24.42
CA GLU A 847 -22.31 -3.98 -23.39
C GLU A 847 -21.34 -2.80 -23.19
N ASP A 848 -21.69 -1.85 -22.33
CA ASP A 848 -20.95 -0.61 -22.05
C ASP A 848 -19.51 -0.90 -21.56
N PRO A 849 -18.44 -0.53 -22.30
CA PRO A 849 -17.08 -0.92 -21.93
C PRO A 849 -16.55 -0.28 -20.65
N ARG A 850 -16.99 0.93 -20.27
CA ARG A 850 -16.58 1.62 -19.03
C ARG A 850 -15.06 1.60 -18.77
N VAL A 851 -14.24 1.90 -19.77
CA VAL A 851 -12.77 1.86 -19.64
C VAL A 851 -12.31 2.92 -18.65
N THR A 852 -11.45 2.55 -17.71
CA THR A 852 -10.92 3.45 -16.66
C THR A 852 -9.44 3.78 -16.85
N ASN A 853 -8.65 2.87 -17.44
CA ASN A 853 -7.24 3.13 -17.78
C ASN A 853 -6.78 2.27 -18.97
N SER A 854 -5.80 2.74 -19.75
CA SER A 854 -5.27 2.03 -20.93
C SER A 854 -3.79 2.31 -21.17
N TRP A 855 -3.02 1.31 -21.63
CA TRP A 855 -1.58 1.41 -21.92
C TRP A 855 -1.25 0.92 -23.33
N ASN A 856 -0.23 1.52 -23.93
CA ASN A 856 0.27 1.23 -25.28
C ASN A 856 -0.74 1.45 -26.43
N VAL A 857 -1.84 2.16 -26.20
CA VAL A 857 -2.91 2.40 -27.18
C VAL A 857 -3.53 3.79 -27.02
N SER A 858 -4.06 4.35 -28.10
CA SER A 858 -5.04 5.44 -28.07
C SER A 858 -6.43 4.88 -28.29
N ILE A 859 -7.30 4.94 -27.28
CA ILE A 859 -8.67 4.41 -27.32
C ILE A 859 -9.74 5.51 -27.52
N SER A 860 -10.89 5.10 -28.05
CA SER A 860 -12.13 5.86 -28.05
C SER A 860 -13.32 4.92 -27.87
N GLU A 861 -14.06 5.12 -26.78
CA GLU A 861 -15.22 4.32 -26.43
C GLU A 861 -16.48 4.73 -27.22
N GLY A 862 -17.28 3.72 -27.54
CA GLY A 862 -18.67 3.83 -27.96
C GLY A 862 -19.54 2.89 -27.12
N SER A 863 -20.86 2.97 -27.27
CA SER A 863 -21.83 2.34 -26.36
C SER A 863 -21.69 0.84 -26.11
N THR A 864 -21.02 0.09 -27.00
CA THR A 864 -20.68 -1.33 -26.80
C THR A 864 -19.31 -1.73 -27.39
N THR A 865 -18.45 -0.76 -27.71
CA THR A 865 -17.22 -1.00 -28.48
C THR A 865 -16.08 -0.05 -28.08
N VAL A 866 -14.85 -0.54 -28.10
CA VAL A 866 -13.64 0.28 -27.96
C VAL A 866 -12.91 0.31 -29.30
N ASN A 867 -12.74 1.50 -29.87
CA ASN A 867 -11.87 1.70 -31.03
C ASN A 867 -10.46 1.96 -30.50
N ALA A 868 -9.51 1.13 -30.87
CA ALA A 868 -8.12 1.14 -30.39
C ALA A 868 -7.18 1.41 -31.57
N SER A 869 -6.24 2.34 -31.40
CA SER A 869 -5.32 2.76 -32.45
C SER A 869 -3.91 2.98 -31.95
N ASN A 870 -2.94 2.87 -32.86
CA ASN A 870 -1.53 2.96 -32.55
C ASN A 870 -1.13 4.33 -31.94
N LEU A 871 -0.16 4.29 -31.04
CA LEU A 871 0.64 5.45 -30.64
C LEU A 871 1.75 5.69 -31.67
N GLY A 872 2.49 6.80 -31.54
CA GLY A 872 3.55 7.16 -32.49
C GLY A 872 4.69 6.14 -32.59
N TRP A 873 5.01 5.46 -31.49
CA TRP A 873 6.15 4.54 -31.40
C TRP A 873 5.81 3.09 -31.81
N ASN A 874 4.57 2.62 -31.61
CA ASN A 874 4.12 1.28 -32.04
C ASN A 874 3.32 1.27 -33.36
N ALA A 875 3.34 2.38 -34.10
CA ALA A 875 2.72 2.48 -35.42
C ALA A 875 3.28 1.45 -36.42
N ASN A 876 4.58 1.19 -36.38
CA ASN A 876 5.27 0.40 -37.40
C ASN A 876 5.41 -1.07 -36.99
N ILE A 877 4.54 -1.94 -37.52
CA ILE A 877 4.65 -3.40 -37.31
C ILE A 877 5.35 -4.04 -38.51
N GLY A 878 6.55 -4.58 -38.29
CA GLY A 878 7.31 -5.32 -39.29
C GLY A 878 6.62 -6.61 -39.76
N ALA A 879 7.08 -7.16 -40.88
CA ALA A 879 6.60 -8.47 -41.36
C ALA A 879 6.94 -9.57 -40.35
N GLY A 880 5.92 -10.31 -39.86
CA GLY A 880 6.08 -11.29 -38.78
C GLY A 880 6.37 -10.69 -37.41
N GLN A 881 5.92 -9.47 -37.16
CA GLN A 881 6.01 -8.80 -35.85
C GLN A 881 4.61 -8.57 -35.27
N THR A 882 4.58 -8.35 -33.96
CA THR A 882 3.38 -8.15 -33.15
C THR A 882 3.61 -6.97 -32.21
N VAL A 883 2.55 -6.22 -31.90
CA VAL A 883 2.56 -5.20 -30.85
C VAL A 883 1.37 -5.42 -29.92
N ASN A 884 1.57 -5.13 -28.65
CA ASN A 884 0.65 -5.47 -27.58
C ASN A 884 0.15 -4.19 -26.91
N PHE A 885 -1.13 -4.16 -26.57
CA PHE A 885 -1.73 -3.11 -25.76
C PHE A 885 -2.75 -3.68 -24.79
N GLY A 886 -3.13 -2.92 -23.77
CA GLY A 886 -4.13 -3.35 -22.81
C GLY A 886 -4.89 -2.20 -22.19
N PHE A 887 -5.95 -2.55 -21.50
CA PHE A 887 -6.78 -1.62 -20.74
C PHE A 887 -7.60 -2.33 -19.68
N GLN A 888 -8.03 -1.57 -18.68
CA GLN A 888 -8.92 -2.00 -17.61
C GLN A 888 -10.16 -1.10 -17.56
N GLY A 889 -11.27 -1.64 -17.08
CA GLY A 889 -12.53 -0.92 -16.97
C GLY A 889 -13.41 -1.48 -15.88
N ASN A 890 -14.50 -0.77 -15.59
CA ASN A 890 -15.49 -1.20 -14.60
C ASN A 890 -16.49 -2.19 -15.22
N SER A 891 -17.04 -3.08 -14.40
CA SER A 891 -18.09 -4.03 -14.80
C SER A 891 -19.24 -4.04 -13.80
N ASP A 892 -20.41 -4.47 -14.26
CA ASP A 892 -21.63 -4.70 -13.48
C ASP A 892 -21.87 -6.18 -13.15
N GLY A 893 -20.98 -7.08 -13.58
CA GLY A 893 -21.09 -8.51 -13.36
C GLY A 893 -21.42 -9.36 -14.60
N SER A 894 -21.81 -8.78 -15.75
CA SER A 894 -22.16 -9.56 -16.97
C SER A 894 -21.11 -9.68 -18.07
N LEU A 895 -19.92 -9.08 -17.93
CA LEU A 895 -18.97 -8.93 -19.03
C LEU A 895 -18.44 -10.27 -19.56
N SER A 896 -18.34 -10.34 -20.88
CA SER A 896 -17.77 -11.48 -21.62
C SER A 896 -16.59 -11.04 -22.47
N GLN A 897 -15.66 -11.95 -22.74
CA GLN A 897 -14.41 -11.63 -23.44
C GLN A 897 -14.72 -10.94 -24.79
N PRO A 898 -14.27 -9.68 -25.00
CA PRO A 898 -14.62 -8.93 -26.18
C PRO A 898 -13.97 -9.54 -27.44
N SER A 899 -14.67 -9.43 -28.56
CA SER A 899 -14.12 -9.85 -29.87
C SER A 899 -13.32 -8.70 -30.49
N CYS A 900 -12.09 -8.96 -30.95
CA CYS A 900 -11.29 -7.96 -31.67
C CYS A 900 -11.36 -8.15 -33.19
N SER A 901 -11.31 -7.03 -33.94
CA SER A 901 -11.28 -7.01 -35.40
C SER A 901 -10.44 -5.83 -35.90
N VAL A 902 -9.71 -5.99 -37.00
CA VAL A 902 -8.90 -4.91 -37.62
C VAL A 902 -9.78 -4.08 -38.56
N GLN A 903 -9.60 -2.76 -38.59
CA GLN A 903 -10.26 -1.85 -39.55
C GLN A 903 -9.51 -1.68 -40.88
#